data_AF-A0A226EJ20-F1
#
_entry.id   AF-A0A226EJ20-F1
#
_cell.length_a   1.000
_cell.length_b   1.000
_cell.length_c   1.000
_cell.angle_alpha   90.00
_cell.angle_beta   90.00
_cell.angle_gamma   90.00
#
_symmetry.space_group_name_H-M   'P 1'
#
loop_
_entity.id
_entity.type
_entity.pdbx_description
1 polymer ?
#
loop_
_entity_poly.entity_id
_entity_poly.type
_entity_poly.pdbx_seq_one_letter_code
_entity_poly.pdbx_strand_id
1 'polypeptide(L)'
;MQLRRSLRIYVHENGPPVPKRSKISRVKNQFEVEDFCCGKRKFLKPLPLECVHGCTILPFKSYFCYNKKLCFCNKCHRKVRSGKSAILYVTKRVTVRKGDCIKLLNNGMIEEPVIVCSSCRKKFHKVCVLHLETIYGLFTCADCSRVKNLSIHNVNVYNVESLPKTLMGDHIQVEVQSFLAQNKVDNKVTIRVVISNNAKLVPNIGCESHRSLPYKNKMVIAFEKIGGVDIAFFSFIVQEYYSNCPGPNRNCVYLAYLDSVQAFQPHELRTQVYHTILLAYFKYVKLLGFKCVYIWACPPGPSSGYDYIFYSHPPAMKMPTLKRLKAWYTNLLRIGQGKGIITGHSNLLVDTMKNNITRIADLAYFHEDHWIDFVQGIIAHPPTTPTEGESMRCPKVRCRKMTPGKLKAKKFADEFNEFIYSVSDYRMQCVLREMKFRGDMFLVAHLNDNIPGSTRTIVDPDPELRCPILDSRDVFMLYLRQNHYEFSSLRRGKYSTMTIIYNIHMFDMVDRKKEILCNLCLAVIKYGYDSCTNFHLCSSCLEKSGKHNHSMNEESMSSSTSELSSTSETYEVESWAGQDLTFTEVSHILKAVGHAITCQCVIKGPSCTLGQNLLCHLEKCAKPRGTCIICVRIFSITCSHCSSCPDVKCELQVCRNVKLFQQTNKFLTERTCTLG
;
A
#
# COMPACT_ATOMS: atom_id res chain seq x y z
N MET A 1 24.18 16.82 18.85
CA MET A 1 24.44 15.53 19.55
C MET A 1 23.27 15.30 20.50
N GLN A 2 22.84 14.05 20.73
CA GLN A 2 21.57 13.63 21.38
C GLN A 2 20.29 13.75 20.53
N LEU A 3 20.12 12.88 19.52
CA LEU A 3 18.80 12.38 19.04
C LEU A 3 18.96 11.19 18.06
N ARG A 4 19.94 10.32 18.30
CA ARG A 4 20.14 9.04 17.56
C ARG A 4 19.60 7.82 18.34
N ARG A 5 18.69 7.99 19.29
CA ARG A 5 18.23 6.91 20.20
C ARG A 5 16.80 6.39 19.95
N SER A 6 16.12 6.85 18.92
CA SER A 6 14.68 6.61 18.71
C SER A 6 14.38 5.78 17.46
N LEU A 7 15.02 4.61 17.33
CA LEU A 7 14.57 3.48 16.51
C LEU A 7 14.81 2.21 17.33
N ARG A 8 14.02 2.01 18.39
CA ARG A 8 13.90 0.72 19.07
C ARG A 8 12.74 -0.02 18.44
N ILE A 9 13.04 -0.90 17.49
CA ILE A 9 12.17 -2.04 17.21
C ILE A 9 12.22 -2.91 18.48
N TYR A 10 11.07 -3.19 19.07
CA TYR A 10 10.98 -4.21 20.11
C TYR A 10 11.34 -5.55 19.49
N VAL A 11 12.54 -6.05 19.80
CA VAL A 11 12.90 -7.44 19.59
C VAL A 11 12.26 -8.20 20.74
N HIS A 12 11.18 -8.93 20.46
CA HIS A 12 10.58 -9.82 21.45
C HIS A 12 11.65 -10.79 21.96
N GLU A 13 11.72 -10.89 23.28
CA GLU A 13 12.63 -11.77 24.00
C GLU A 13 12.30 -13.24 23.65
N ASN A 14 13.36 -14.02 23.41
CA ASN A 14 13.38 -15.48 23.25
C ASN A 14 12.92 -16.05 21.90
N GLY A 15 13.72 -15.85 20.85
CA GLY A 15 13.84 -16.85 19.78
C GLY A 15 14.86 -17.91 20.18
N PRO A 16 14.52 -19.21 20.26
CA PRO A 16 15.47 -20.24 20.66
C PRO A 16 16.62 -20.38 19.62
N PRO A 17 17.84 -20.73 20.05
CA PRO A 17 18.93 -21.05 19.13
C PRO A 17 18.53 -22.23 18.24
N VAL A 18 19.04 -22.27 16.99
CA VAL A 18 18.79 -23.36 16.05
C VAL A 18 19.28 -24.68 16.69
N PRO A 19 18.41 -25.67 16.95
CA PRO A 19 18.83 -26.90 17.61
C PRO A 19 19.79 -27.68 16.70
N LYS A 20 20.90 -28.15 17.27
CA LYS A 20 21.70 -29.22 16.68
C LYS A 20 20.89 -30.52 16.84
N ARG A 21 20.82 -31.35 15.79
CA ARG A 21 20.06 -32.61 15.77
C ARG A 21 20.27 -33.43 17.05
N SER A 22 19.26 -33.48 17.91
CA SER A 22 19.12 -34.49 18.97
C SER A 22 17.64 -34.74 19.28
N LYS A 23 17.36 -35.97 19.72
CA LYS A 23 16.05 -36.64 19.77
C LYS A 23 14.97 -35.84 20.50
N ILE A 24 13.79 -35.74 19.88
CA ILE A 24 12.57 -35.14 20.43
C ILE A 24 12.01 -36.09 21.49
N SER A 25 12.09 -35.74 22.77
CA SER A 25 11.25 -36.32 23.82
C SER A 25 9.91 -35.59 23.88
N ARG A 26 8.82 -36.36 23.88
CA ARG A 26 7.44 -35.86 24.01
C ARG A 26 7.20 -35.39 25.44
N VAL A 27 7.16 -34.08 25.67
CA VAL A 27 6.51 -33.51 26.85
C VAL A 27 5.02 -33.38 26.54
N LYS A 28 4.18 -34.11 27.29
CA LYS A 28 2.73 -33.96 27.29
C LYS A 28 2.40 -32.66 28.04
N ASN A 29 1.94 -31.63 27.33
CA ASN A 29 1.32 -30.46 27.98
C ASN A 29 -0.12 -30.79 28.35
N GLN A 30 -0.42 -30.77 29.64
CA GLN A 30 -1.77 -30.65 30.17
C GLN A 30 -2.31 -29.27 29.74
N PHE A 31 -3.47 -29.24 29.08
CA PHE A 31 -4.10 -27.99 28.62
C PHE A 31 -5.03 -27.46 29.72
N GLU A 32 -4.65 -26.37 30.37
CA GLU A 32 -5.61 -25.48 31.03
C GLU A 32 -6.48 -24.84 29.93
N VAL A 33 -7.80 -24.91 30.08
CA VAL A 33 -8.74 -24.25 29.16
C VAL A 33 -8.70 -22.76 29.47
N GLU A 34 -7.90 -22.01 28.72
CA GLU A 34 -7.73 -20.57 28.93
C GLU A 34 -8.98 -19.74 28.50
N ASP A 35 -9.28 -18.69 29.27
CA ASP A 35 -10.44 -17.76 29.20
C ASP A 35 -10.50 -16.85 27.94
N PHE A 36 -10.27 -17.39 26.74
CA PHE A 36 -10.41 -16.65 25.49
C PHE A 36 -11.70 -17.00 24.74
N CYS A 37 -12.20 -16.06 23.94
CA CYS A 37 -13.39 -16.22 23.10
C CYS A 37 -13.50 -17.50 22.25
N CYS A 38 -12.38 -18.18 21.97
CA CYS A 38 -12.34 -19.41 21.18
C CYS A 38 -11.50 -20.52 21.84
N GLY A 39 -11.20 -20.38 23.14
CA GLY A 39 -10.45 -21.37 23.93
C GLY A 39 -9.03 -21.68 23.45
N LYS A 40 -8.43 -20.79 22.64
CA LYS A 40 -7.10 -20.99 22.04
C LYS A 40 -6.39 -19.66 21.88
N ARG A 41 -5.11 -19.60 22.29
CA ARG A 41 -4.21 -18.49 21.92
C ARG A 41 -3.97 -18.48 20.42
N LYS A 42 -3.96 -17.29 19.83
CA LYS A 42 -3.72 -17.10 18.40
C LYS A 42 -2.51 -16.21 18.19
N PHE A 43 -1.70 -16.56 17.19
CA PHE A 43 -0.44 -15.88 16.91
C PHE A 43 -0.38 -15.41 15.47
N LEU A 44 0.03 -14.17 15.27
CA LEU A 44 0.34 -13.53 14.00
C LEU A 44 1.67 -14.07 13.44
N LYS A 45 1.85 -13.91 12.14
CA LYS A 45 3.10 -14.29 11.48
C LYS A 45 4.23 -13.38 11.98
N PRO A 46 5.46 -13.90 12.16
CA PRO A 46 6.60 -13.05 12.46
C PRO A 46 6.76 -11.98 11.38
N LEU A 47 7.14 -10.76 11.78
CA LEU A 47 7.41 -9.70 10.82
C LEU A 47 8.73 -9.95 10.06
N PRO A 48 8.83 -9.54 8.80
CA PRO A 48 10.14 -9.43 8.16
C PRO A 48 11.03 -8.47 8.96
N LEU A 49 12.28 -8.86 9.20
CA LEU A 49 13.27 -8.02 9.87
C LEU A 49 14.11 -7.28 8.83
N GLU A 50 14.65 -6.12 9.20
CA GLU A 50 15.57 -5.39 8.33
C GLU A 50 17.02 -5.77 8.64
N CYS A 51 17.79 -6.01 7.58
CA CYS A 51 19.23 -6.13 7.66
C CYS A 51 19.86 -4.74 7.74
N VAL A 52 20.96 -4.59 8.46
CA VAL A 52 21.77 -3.35 8.53
C VAL A 52 22.17 -2.81 7.15
N HIS A 53 22.19 -3.65 6.12
CA HIS A 53 22.47 -3.27 4.73
C HIS A 53 21.20 -3.02 3.88
N GLY A 54 20.04 -2.75 4.50
CA GLY A 54 18.76 -2.49 3.82
C GLY A 54 18.07 -3.71 3.20
N CYS A 55 18.63 -4.92 3.36
CA CYS A 55 17.99 -6.15 2.86
C CYS A 55 16.85 -6.60 3.78
N THR A 56 15.82 -7.24 3.23
CA THR A 56 14.75 -7.86 4.04
C THR A 56 15.11 -9.29 4.48
N ILE A 57 14.94 -9.59 5.75
CA ILE A 57 15.06 -10.92 6.37
C ILE A 57 13.65 -11.47 6.57
N LEU A 58 13.23 -12.37 5.68
CA LEU A 58 11.88 -12.93 5.70
C LEU A 58 11.60 -13.78 6.96
N PRO A 59 10.32 -13.95 7.33
CA PRO A 59 9.90 -14.85 8.38
C PRO A 59 10.42 -16.28 8.16
N PHE A 60 10.74 -16.96 9.25
CA PHE A 60 11.31 -18.31 9.31
C PHE A 60 12.62 -18.50 8.54
N LYS A 61 13.29 -17.42 8.13
CA LYS A 61 14.65 -17.47 7.61
C LYS A 61 15.66 -17.25 8.73
N SER A 62 16.78 -17.96 8.65
CA SER A 62 17.89 -17.70 9.55
C SER A 62 18.58 -16.38 9.21
N TYR A 63 19.15 -15.75 10.22
CA TYR A 63 19.91 -14.52 10.11
C TYR A 63 20.99 -14.47 11.19
N PHE A 64 21.86 -13.47 11.13
CA PHE A 64 22.92 -13.25 12.11
C PHE A 64 22.63 -11.96 12.85
N CYS A 65 22.80 -11.94 14.17
CA CYS A 65 22.52 -10.76 14.98
C CYS A 65 23.66 -10.47 15.95
N TYR A 66 24.09 -9.23 16.01
CA TYR A 66 25.00 -8.72 17.02
C TYR A 66 24.21 -7.91 18.05
N ASN A 67 24.42 -8.22 19.33
CA ASN A 67 23.84 -7.55 20.49
C ASN A 67 22.32 -7.32 20.39
N LYS A 68 21.59 -8.33 19.87
CA LYS A 68 20.13 -8.35 19.68
C LYS A 68 19.56 -7.14 18.89
N LYS A 69 20.39 -6.38 18.17
CA LYS A 69 19.98 -5.14 17.48
C LYS A 69 20.44 -5.06 16.04
N LEU A 70 21.70 -5.44 15.78
CA LEU A 70 22.28 -5.33 14.45
C LEU A 70 22.11 -6.65 13.70
N CYS A 71 21.11 -6.71 12.82
CA CYS A 71 20.74 -7.91 12.09
C CYS A 71 21.39 -7.95 10.69
N PHE A 72 21.89 -9.11 10.29
CA PHE A 72 22.53 -9.37 9.01
C PHE A 72 21.87 -10.56 8.33
N CYS A 73 21.38 -10.36 7.11
CA CYS A 73 20.83 -11.47 6.34
C CYS A 73 21.94 -12.47 5.97
N ASN A 74 21.55 -13.71 5.71
CA ASN A 74 22.48 -14.77 5.31
C ASN A 74 23.36 -14.41 4.10
N LYS A 75 22.85 -13.61 3.15
CA LYS A 75 23.60 -13.17 1.96
C LYS A 75 24.69 -12.16 2.35
N CYS A 76 24.33 -11.09 3.05
CA CYS A 76 25.28 -10.05 3.49
C CYS A 76 26.36 -10.61 4.41
N HIS A 77 25.98 -11.49 5.35
CA HIS A 77 26.95 -12.16 6.22
C HIS A 77 27.94 -13.05 5.44
N ARG A 78 27.49 -13.70 4.36
CA ARG A 78 28.35 -14.56 3.51
C ARG A 78 29.22 -13.79 2.53
N LYS A 79 28.81 -12.61 2.07
CA LYS A 79 29.60 -11.77 1.13
C LYS A 79 31.00 -11.48 1.66
N VAL A 80 31.16 -11.31 2.98
CA VAL A 80 32.46 -11.11 3.62
C VAL A 80 33.17 -12.46 3.80
N ARG A 81 34.23 -12.71 3.00
CA ARG A 81 34.89 -14.03 2.86
C ARG A 81 35.93 -14.34 3.97
N SER A 82 36.46 -13.34 4.67
CA SER A 82 37.72 -13.43 5.45
C SER A 82 37.63 -14.02 6.88
N GLY A 83 36.89 -15.11 7.09
CA GLY A 83 36.86 -15.81 8.40
C GLY A 83 36.11 -15.06 9.53
N LYS A 84 36.27 -15.52 10.79
CA LYS A 84 35.52 -15.00 11.97
C LYS A 84 35.90 -13.55 12.34
N SER A 85 37.15 -13.14 12.11
CA SER A 85 37.64 -11.80 12.46
C SER A 85 37.23 -10.71 11.47
N ALA A 86 36.60 -11.09 10.34
CA ALA A 86 36.21 -10.13 9.31
C ALA A 86 35.16 -9.14 9.81
N ILE A 87 35.37 -7.86 9.50
CA ILE A 87 34.46 -6.78 9.86
C ILE A 87 33.23 -6.84 8.95
N LEU A 88 32.05 -6.98 9.55
CA LEU A 88 30.76 -6.96 8.85
C LEU A 88 30.17 -5.55 8.76
N TYR A 89 30.39 -4.73 9.79
CA TYR A 89 29.82 -3.40 9.90
C TYR A 89 30.64 -2.56 10.86
N VAL A 90 30.87 -1.29 10.52
CA VAL A 90 31.61 -0.36 11.37
C VAL A 90 30.90 0.99 11.42
N THR A 91 30.85 1.56 12.60
CA THR A 91 30.45 2.94 12.86
C THR A 91 31.49 3.58 13.78
N LYS A 92 31.37 4.89 14.03
CA LYS A 92 32.25 5.60 14.98
C LYS A 92 32.26 4.99 16.41
N ARG A 93 31.29 4.14 16.78
CA ARG A 93 31.15 3.60 18.14
C ARG A 93 31.09 2.07 18.22
N VAL A 94 30.91 1.39 17.09
CA VAL A 94 30.66 -0.06 17.07
C VAL A 94 31.34 -0.65 15.86
N THR A 95 32.19 -1.66 16.10
CA THR A 95 32.75 -2.54 15.08
C THR A 95 32.17 -3.93 15.30
N VAL A 96 31.46 -4.45 14.31
CA VAL A 96 30.85 -5.79 14.36
C VAL A 96 31.70 -6.73 13.53
N ARG A 97 32.26 -7.78 14.16
CA ARG A 97 32.94 -8.85 13.44
C ARG A 97 31.99 -10.02 13.21
N LYS A 98 32.35 -10.85 12.22
CA LYS A 98 31.56 -12.01 11.81
C LYS A 98 31.38 -13.04 12.92
N GLY A 99 32.43 -13.28 13.71
CA GLY A 99 32.42 -14.21 14.84
C GLY A 99 31.54 -13.76 16.01
N ASP A 100 31.28 -12.45 16.13
CA ASP A 100 30.52 -11.88 17.25
C ASP A 100 29.00 -11.98 17.03
N CYS A 101 28.58 -12.40 15.84
CA CYS A 101 27.18 -12.50 15.49
C CYS A 101 26.62 -13.89 15.83
N ILE A 102 25.46 -13.92 16.48
CA ILE A 102 24.73 -15.15 16.78
C ILE A 102 23.78 -15.46 15.63
N LYS A 103 23.78 -16.71 15.16
CA LYS A 103 22.82 -17.16 14.16
C LYS A 103 21.47 -17.45 14.83
N LEU A 104 20.44 -16.71 14.40
CA LEU A 104 19.07 -16.79 14.90
C LEU A 104 18.11 -17.21 13.79
N LEU A 105 16.88 -17.56 14.18
CA LEU A 105 15.76 -17.83 13.29
C LEU A 105 14.70 -16.75 13.47
N ASN A 106 14.19 -16.16 12.38
CA ASN A 106 13.11 -15.17 12.47
C ASN A 106 11.75 -15.86 12.71
N ASN A 107 11.53 -16.38 13.92
CA ASN A 107 10.32 -17.12 14.29
C ASN A 107 9.59 -16.51 15.50
N GLY A 108 9.85 -15.24 15.82
CA GLY A 108 9.16 -14.53 16.90
C GLY A 108 7.67 -14.36 16.57
N MET A 109 6.85 -15.27 17.07
CA MET A 109 5.41 -15.25 16.92
C MET A 109 4.82 -14.16 17.83
N ILE A 110 3.94 -13.32 17.28
CA ILE A 110 3.31 -12.22 18.03
C ILE A 110 1.90 -12.67 18.39
N GLU A 111 1.52 -12.58 19.66
CA GLU A 111 0.16 -12.93 20.07
C GLU A 111 -0.85 -11.92 19.51
N GLU A 112 -2.02 -12.41 19.09
CA GLU A 112 -3.08 -11.53 18.60
C GLU A 112 -3.56 -10.59 19.69
N PRO A 113 -3.88 -9.33 19.34
CA PRO A 113 -4.37 -8.37 20.32
C PRO A 113 -5.69 -8.82 20.93
N VAL A 114 -5.79 -8.66 22.25
CA VAL A 114 -6.96 -9.03 23.04
C VAL A 114 -7.68 -7.80 23.56
N ILE A 115 -8.97 -7.96 23.83
CA ILE A 115 -9.83 -6.97 24.45
C ILE A 115 -10.68 -7.64 25.54
N VAL A 116 -11.00 -6.89 26.59
CA VAL A 116 -11.75 -7.38 27.75
C VAL A 116 -13.17 -6.85 27.67
N CYS A 117 -14.15 -7.74 27.84
CA CYS A 117 -15.54 -7.29 27.92
C CYS A 117 -15.75 -6.42 29.17
N SER A 118 -16.33 -5.24 28.98
CA SER A 118 -16.70 -4.30 30.05
C SER A 118 -17.63 -4.94 31.10
N SER A 119 -18.47 -5.89 30.70
CA SER A 119 -19.50 -6.50 31.54
C SER A 119 -19.04 -7.80 32.22
N CYS A 120 -18.65 -8.83 31.47
CA CYS A 120 -18.27 -10.13 32.06
C CYS A 120 -16.76 -10.29 32.32
N ARG A 121 -15.94 -9.30 31.95
CA ARG A 121 -14.47 -9.31 32.13
C ARG A 121 -13.71 -10.45 31.43
N LYS A 122 -14.38 -11.29 30.64
CA LYS A 122 -13.75 -12.30 29.79
C LYS A 122 -12.92 -11.66 28.68
N LYS A 123 -11.87 -12.36 28.24
CA LYS A 123 -10.94 -11.91 27.20
C LYS A 123 -11.37 -12.39 25.82
N PHE A 124 -11.29 -11.53 24.83
CA PHE A 124 -11.64 -11.80 23.44
C PHE A 124 -10.50 -11.37 22.53
N HIS A 125 -10.21 -12.13 21.48
CA HIS A 125 -9.31 -11.64 20.44
C HIS A 125 -10.03 -10.55 19.65
N LYS A 126 -9.42 -9.36 19.48
CA LYS A 126 -10.01 -8.25 18.71
C LYS A 126 -10.43 -8.69 17.31
N VAL A 127 -9.60 -9.50 16.65
CA VAL A 127 -9.86 -10.06 15.33
C VAL A 127 -11.03 -11.05 15.32
N CYS A 128 -11.30 -11.77 16.42
CA CYS A 128 -12.48 -12.66 16.50
C CYS A 128 -13.79 -11.87 16.59
N VAL A 129 -13.78 -10.76 17.33
CA VAL A 129 -14.98 -9.96 17.58
C VAL A 129 -15.07 -8.71 16.69
N LEU A 130 -14.15 -8.57 15.73
CA LEU A 130 -14.04 -7.46 14.79
C LEU A 130 -14.11 -6.07 15.47
N HIS A 131 -13.38 -5.91 16.57
CA HIS A 131 -13.42 -4.69 17.35
C HIS A 131 -12.21 -3.80 17.08
N LEU A 132 -12.48 -2.57 16.65
CA LEU A 132 -11.54 -1.46 16.57
C LEU A 132 -12.01 -0.34 17.51
N GLU A 133 -11.19 0.04 18.47
CA GLU A 133 -11.57 1.02 19.51
C GLU A 133 -12.04 2.36 18.93
N THR A 134 -11.48 2.78 17.80
CA THR A 134 -11.85 4.05 17.15
C THR A 134 -13.25 4.03 16.53
N ILE A 135 -13.79 2.85 16.22
CA ILE A 135 -15.14 2.69 15.67
C ILE A 135 -16.14 2.45 16.80
N TYR A 136 -15.80 1.54 17.71
CA TYR A 136 -16.77 0.97 18.64
C TYR A 136 -16.56 1.36 20.10
N GLY A 137 -15.50 2.10 20.44
CA GLY A 137 -15.21 2.52 21.81
C GLY A 137 -15.05 1.35 22.78
N LEU A 138 -15.83 1.36 23.87
CA LEU A 138 -15.80 0.30 24.87
C LEU A 138 -16.44 -1.01 24.35
N PHE A 139 -15.77 -2.13 24.62
CA PHE A 139 -16.23 -3.43 24.13
C PHE A 139 -17.17 -4.17 25.11
N THR A 140 -18.33 -4.56 24.62
CA THR A 140 -19.26 -5.50 25.27
C THR A 140 -19.43 -6.74 24.38
N CYS A 141 -19.30 -7.94 24.95
CA CYS A 141 -19.41 -9.17 24.18
C CYS A 141 -20.87 -9.48 23.81
N ALA A 142 -21.08 -10.25 22.73
CA ALA A 142 -22.40 -10.58 22.23
C ALA A 142 -23.33 -11.19 23.29
N ASP A 143 -22.82 -12.07 24.15
CA ASP A 143 -23.60 -12.68 25.23
C ASP A 143 -24.09 -11.63 26.24
N CYS A 144 -23.20 -10.74 26.69
CA CYS A 144 -23.56 -9.66 27.60
C CYS A 144 -24.50 -8.63 26.97
N SER A 145 -24.32 -8.32 25.68
CA SER A 145 -25.22 -7.42 24.95
C SER A 145 -26.64 -8.00 24.89
N ARG A 146 -26.78 -9.29 24.55
CA ARG A 146 -28.08 -9.99 24.54
C ARG A 146 -28.75 -10.00 25.91
N VAL A 147 -28.00 -10.31 26.98
CA VAL A 147 -28.57 -10.37 28.34
C VAL A 147 -29.06 -9.01 28.83
N LYS A 148 -28.33 -7.93 28.52
CA LYS A 148 -28.66 -6.58 29.00
C LYS A 148 -29.69 -5.85 28.15
N ASN A 149 -30.27 -6.50 27.12
CA ASN A 149 -31.07 -5.84 26.07
C ASN A 149 -30.42 -4.56 25.55
N LEU A 150 -29.08 -4.51 25.61
CA LEU A 150 -28.36 -3.47 24.92
C LEU A 150 -28.55 -3.83 23.45
N SER A 151 -29.18 -2.93 22.70
CA SER A 151 -28.33 -2.19 21.79
C SER A 151 -27.08 -2.97 21.39
N ILE A 152 -27.03 -3.75 20.30
CA ILE A 152 -25.72 -3.93 19.64
C ILE A 152 -25.40 -2.55 19.02
N HIS A 153 -25.36 -1.51 19.86
CA HIS A 153 -25.09 -0.13 19.55
C HIS A 153 -23.59 -0.08 19.37
N ASN A 154 -23.21 -0.39 18.15
CA ASN A 154 -22.41 0.46 17.29
C ASN A 154 -22.49 -0.18 15.91
N VAL A 155 -23.54 0.15 15.16
CA VAL A 155 -23.62 -0.20 13.74
C VAL A 155 -22.38 0.40 13.09
N ASN A 156 -21.56 -0.42 12.44
CA ASN A 156 -20.39 0.10 11.76
C ASN A 156 -20.83 0.97 10.57
N VAL A 157 -20.87 2.27 10.79
CA VAL A 157 -21.17 3.25 9.76
C VAL A 157 -20.08 3.29 8.68
N TYR A 158 -18.85 2.89 9.03
CA TYR A 158 -17.72 2.77 8.11
C TYR A 158 -17.78 1.43 7.35
N ASN A 159 -18.78 1.33 6.47
CA ASN A 159 -18.98 0.19 5.59
C ASN A 159 -18.61 0.53 4.14
N VAL A 160 -18.46 -0.50 3.31
CA VAL A 160 -18.07 -0.34 1.90
C VAL A 160 -19.12 0.35 1.04
N GLU A 161 -20.40 0.22 1.39
CA GLU A 161 -21.49 0.79 0.60
C GLU A 161 -21.49 2.32 0.68
N SER A 162 -21.11 2.85 1.85
CA SER A 162 -20.96 4.28 2.14
C SER A 162 -19.67 4.91 1.60
N LEU A 163 -18.73 4.14 1.04
CA LEU A 163 -17.53 4.72 0.41
C LEU A 163 -17.90 5.48 -0.87
N PRO A 164 -17.17 6.55 -1.23
CA PRO A 164 -17.40 7.33 -2.45
C PRO A 164 -17.52 6.43 -3.68
N LYS A 165 -18.56 6.68 -4.47
CA LYS A 165 -18.79 6.00 -5.75
C LYS A 165 -18.10 6.76 -6.88
N THR A 166 -17.78 6.02 -7.94
CA THR A 166 -17.22 6.53 -9.18
C THR A 166 -17.95 5.87 -10.33
N LEU A 167 -18.02 6.54 -11.48
CA LEU A 167 -18.59 5.99 -12.71
C LEU A 167 -17.87 4.71 -13.12
N MET A 168 -16.53 4.68 -12.99
CA MET A 168 -15.76 3.47 -13.23
C MET A 168 -16.11 2.35 -12.26
N GLY A 169 -16.18 2.64 -10.95
CA GLY A 169 -16.50 1.66 -9.92
C GLY A 169 -17.90 1.07 -10.13
N ASP A 170 -18.89 1.92 -10.37
CA ASP A 170 -20.28 1.52 -10.60
C ASP A 170 -20.43 0.72 -11.90
N HIS A 171 -19.75 1.12 -12.99
CA HIS A 171 -19.72 0.36 -14.25
C HIS A 171 -19.23 -1.08 -14.03
N ILE A 172 -18.09 -1.23 -13.36
CA ILE A 172 -17.52 -2.55 -13.06
C ILE A 172 -18.45 -3.35 -12.15
N GLN A 173 -19.04 -2.71 -11.13
CA GLN A 173 -19.95 -3.36 -10.20
C GLN A 173 -21.20 -3.91 -10.91
N VAL A 174 -21.81 -3.14 -11.81
CA VAL A 174 -23.00 -3.56 -12.57
C VAL A 174 -22.70 -4.78 -13.43
N GLU A 175 -21.57 -4.79 -14.14
CA GLU A 175 -21.15 -5.93 -14.97
C GLU A 175 -20.91 -7.19 -14.11
N VAL A 176 -20.27 -7.04 -12.95
CA VAL A 176 -20.05 -8.16 -12.02
C VAL A 176 -21.36 -8.68 -11.44
N GLN A 177 -22.25 -7.80 -10.98
CA GLN A 177 -23.54 -8.21 -10.41
C GLN A 177 -24.41 -8.90 -11.48
N SER A 178 -24.37 -8.42 -12.72
CA SER A 178 -25.07 -9.05 -13.85
C SER A 178 -24.52 -10.46 -14.13
N PHE A 179 -23.20 -10.63 -14.09
CA PHE A 179 -22.58 -11.96 -14.21
C PHE A 179 -23.00 -12.90 -13.07
N LEU A 180 -23.02 -12.42 -11.82
CA LEU A 180 -23.44 -13.24 -10.67
C LEU A 180 -24.91 -13.65 -10.78
N ALA A 181 -25.80 -12.73 -11.15
CA ALA A 181 -27.22 -13.00 -11.37
C ALA A 181 -27.44 -14.05 -12.48
N GLN A 182 -26.71 -13.96 -13.60
CA GLN A 182 -26.75 -14.97 -14.67
C GLN A 182 -26.31 -16.36 -14.20
N ASN A 183 -25.43 -16.42 -13.20
CA ASN A 183 -24.97 -17.67 -12.59
C ASN A 183 -25.76 -18.07 -11.34
N LYS A 184 -26.90 -17.41 -11.06
CA LYS A 184 -27.78 -17.67 -9.91
C LYS A 184 -27.06 -17.56 -8.56
N VAL A 185 -26.20 -16.54 -8.44
CA VAL A 185 -25.45 -16.22 -7.22
C VAL A 185 -25.93 -14.88 -6.68
N ASP A 186 -26.48 -14.89 -5.47
CA ASP A 186 -27.06 -13.70 -4.81
C ASP A 186 -26.03 -12.90 -3.98
N ASN A 187 -24.75 -13.28 -4.05
CA ASN A 187 -23.68 -12.60 -3.32
C ASN A 187 -23.57 -11.14 -3.76
N LYS A 188 -23.53 -10.23 -2.77
CA LYS A 188 -23.33 -8.81 -3.02
C LYS A 188 -21.85 -8.49 -3.17
N VAL A 189 -21.45 -8.16 -4.39
CA VAL A 189 -20.10 -7.65 -4.67
C VAL A 189 -20.15 -6.15 -4.85
N THR A 190 -19.30 -5.44 -4.12
CA THR A 190 -19.17 -3.99 -4.22
C THR A 190 -17.79 -3.66 -4.78
N ILE A 191 -17.73 -2.76 -5.77
CA ILE A 191 -16.47 -2.31 -6.38
C ILE A 191 -16.25 -0.83 -6.01
N ARG A 192 -15.05 -0.49 -5.55
CA ARG A 192 -14.69 0.90 -5.26
C ARG A 192 -13.33 1.25 -5.84
N VAL A 193 -13.27 2.42 -6.47
CA VAL A 193 -12.02 3.12 -6.76
C VAL A 193 -11.65 3.85 -5.49
N VAL A 194 -10.53 3.48 -4.87
CA VAL A 194 -10.13 4.00 -3.55
C VAL A 194 -8.98 5.01 -3.65
N ILE A 195 -8.31 5.04 -4.80
CA ILE A 195 -7.32 6.04 -5.19
C ILE A 195 -7.54 6.38 -6.65
N SER A 196 -7.43 7.66 -6.96
CA SER A 196 -7.36 8.23 -8.30
C SER A 196 -6.55 9.50 -8.18
N ASN A 197 -5.22 9.42 -8.25
CA ASN A 197 -4.32 10.57 -8.04
C ASN A 197 -3.46 10.83 -9.27
N ASN A 198 -3.14 12.11 -9.50
CA ASN A 198 -2.26 12.52 -10.59
C ASN A 198 -0.80 12.23 -10.23
N ALA A 199 -0.08 11.58 -11.14
CA ALA A 199 1.32 11.25 -11.02
C ALA A 199 2.10 11.59 -12.30
N LYS A 200 3.42 11.57 -12.21
CA LYS A 200 4.32 11.89 -13.32
C LYS A 200 5.51 10.93 -13.33
N LEU A 201 5.79 10.35 -14.49
CA LEU A 201 6.99 9.55 -14.73
C LEU A 201 8.00 10.39 -15.52
N VAL A 202 9.26 10.37 -15.10
CA VAL A 202 10.36 10.99 -15.86
C VAL A 202 11.30 9.87 -16.29
N PRO A 203 11.19 9.35 -17.53
CA PRO A 203 12.04 8.27 -17.99
C PRO A 203 13.48 8.75 -18.18
N ASN A 204 14.45 8.07 -17.55
CA ASN A 204 15.87 8.36 -17.74
C ASN A 204 16.40 7.68 -19.02
N ILE A 205 16.01 8.21 -20.19
CA ILE A 205 16.25 7.57 -21.49
C ILE A 205 17.24 8.33 -22.38
N GLY A 206 18.01 9.26 -21.80
CA GLY A 206 19.06 10.01 -22.50
C GLY A 206 18.56 10.88 -23.67
N CYS A 207 17.26 11.21 -23.70
CA CYS A 207 16.63 12.00 -24.76
C CYS A 207 15.87 13.19 -24.16
N GLU A 208 16.17 14.40 -24.61
CA GLU A 208 15.62 15.65 -24.05
C GLU A 208 14.11 15.84 -24.26
N SER A 209 13.48 15.06 -25.14
CA SER A 209 12.08 15.22 -25.58
C SER A 209 11.03 14.61 -24.66
N HIS A 210 11.39 13.76 -23.68
CA HIS A 210 10.45 13.05 -22.80
C HIS A 210 10.46 13.59 -21.36
N ARG A 211 10.38 14.92 -21.20
CA ARG A 211 10.63 15.58 -19.91
C ARG A 211 9.66 15.18 -18.79
N SER A 212 8.46 14.71 -19.11
CA SER A 212 7.53 14.11 -18.13
C SER A 212 6.36 13.43 -18.83
N LEU A 213 6.02 12.21 -18.41
CA LEU A 213 4.83 11.46 -18.81
C LEU A 213 3.79 11.53 -17.68
N PRO A 214 2.77 12.40 -17.78
CA PRO A 214 1.69 12.47 -16.79
C PRO A 214 0.77 11.25 -16.92
N TYR A 215 0.35 10.71 -15.79
CA TYR A 215 -0.63 9.63 -15.73
C TYR A 215 -1.49 9.76 -14.48
N LYS A 216 -2.67 9.14 -14.47
CA LYS A 216 -3.41 8.89 -13.22
C LYS A 216 -3.08 7.50 -12.71
N ASN A 217 -2.76 7.41 -11.43
CA ASN A 217 -2.66 6.13 -10.74
C ASN A 217 -4.01 5.85 -10.06
N LYS A 218 -4.61 4.70 -10.36
CA LYS A 218 -5.88 4.28 -9.75
C LYS A 218 -5.74 2.94 -9.07
N MET A 219 -6.31 2.83 -7.87
CA MET A 219 -6.45 1.56 -7.16
C MET A 219 -7.92 1.20 -7.05
N VAL A 220 -8.26 -0.01 -7.48
CA VAL A 220 -9.61 -0.56 -7.42
C VAL A 220 -9.62 -1.74 -6.48
N ILE A 221 -10.60 -1.81 -5.58
CA ILE A 221 -10.79 -2.93 -4.66
C ILE A 221 -12.21 -3.49 -4.84
N ALA A 222 -12.30 -4.81 -4.93
CA ALA A 222 -13.54 -5.57 -4.91
C ALA A 222 -13.77 -6.19 -3.53
N PHE A 223 -14.98 -6.00 -3.02
CA PHE A 223 -15.42 -6.45 -1.71
C PHE A 223 -16.61 -7.39 -1.84
N GLU A 224 -16.68 -8.38 -0.97
CA GLU A 224 -17.82 -9.26 -0.82
C GLU A 224 -18.32 -9.20 0.63
N LYS A 225 -19.64 -9.24 0.82
CA LYS A 225 -20.24 -9.30 2.15
C LYS A 225 -20.49 -10.76 2.55
N ILE A 226 -19.65 -11.31 3.43
CA ILE A 226 -19.75 -12.69 3.92
C ILE A 226 -20.23 -12.67 5.38
N GLY A 227 -21.43 -13.19 5.65
CA GLY A 227 -22.00 -13.21 7.00
C GLY A 227 -22.13 -11.80 7.61
N GLY A 228 -22.61 -10.84 6.81
CA GLY A 228 -22.80 -9.44 7.21
C GLY A 228 -21.52 -8.58 7.29
N VAL A 229 -20.35 -9.14 7.02
CA VAL A 229 -19.05 -8.44 7.12
C VAL A 229 -18.36 -8.36 5.77
N ASP A 230 -17.93 -7.15 5.41
CA ASP A 230 -17.18 -6.89 4.18
C ASP A 230 -15.77 -7.51 4.23
N ILE A 231 -15.35 -8.14 3.14
CA ILE A 231 -13.98 -8.61 2.93
C ILE A 231 -13.48 -8.22 1.53
N ALA A 232 -12.33 -7.55 1.48
CA ALA A 232 -11.62 -7.29 0.23
C ALA A 232 -11.05 -8.62 -0.28
N PHE A 233 -11.38 -8.98 -1.51
CA PHE A 233 -10.98 -10.27 -2.09
C PHE A 233 -10.14 -10.14 -3.36
N PHE A 234 -10.22 -9.01 -4.05
CA PHE A 234 -9.50 -8.77 -5.29
C PHE A 234 -9.18 -7.27 -5.41
N SER A 235 -7.99 -6.94 -5.89
CA SER A 235 -7.60 -5.55 -6.14
C SER A 235 -6.62 -5.46 -7.28
N PHE A 236 -6.65 -4.34 -8.00
CA PHE A 236 -5.68 -4.03 -9.03
C PHE A 236 -5.35 -2.53 -9.04
N ILE A 237 -4.15 -2.21 -9.50
CA ILE A 237 -3.62 -0.86 -9.64
C ILE A 237 -3.28 -0.63 -11.11
N VAL A 238 -3.70 0.51 -11.65
CA VAL A 238 -3.48 0.90 -13.05
C VAL A 238 -2.83 2.26 -13.15
N GLN A 239 -2.05 2.43 -14.21
CA GLN A 239 -1.51 3.71 -14.65
C GLN A 239 -2.22 4.08 -15.97
N GLU A 240 -3.00 5.14 -15.96
CA GLU A 240 -3.79 5.62 -17.11
C GLU A 240 -3.13 6.86 -17.72
N TYR A 241 -2.69 6.76 -18.96
CA TYR A 241 -2.03 7.85 -19.69
C TYR A 241 -3.02 8.47 -20.69
N TYR A 242 -3.58 9.61 -20.33
CA TYR A 242 -4.62 10.32 -21.08
C TYR A 242 -4.07 11.02 -22.33
N SER A 243 -4.94 11.70 -23.08
CA SER A 243 -4.57 12.37 -24.34
C SER A 243 -3.58 13.52 -24.17
N ASN A 244 -3.48 14.09 -22.97
CA ASN A 244 -2.49 15.11 -22.62
C ASN A 244 -1.08 14.53 -22.38
N CYS A 245 -0.93 13.21 -22.26
CA CYS A 245 0.39 12.59 -22.22
C CYS A 245 1.04 12.65 -23.62
N PRO A 246 2.33 13.00 -23.73
CA PRO A 246 3.03 12.87 -25.00
C PRO A 246 3.18 11.38 -25.38
N GLY A 247 3.46 11.13 -26.67
CA GLY A 247 3.90 9.81 -27.09
C GLY A 247 5.19 9.42 -26.35
N PRO A 248 5.48 8.12 -26.17
CA PRO A 248 4.77 6.95 -26.71
C PRO A 248 3.59 6.44 -25.85
N ASN A 249 3.37 7.00 -24.66
CA ASN A 249 2.36 6.50 -23.71
C ASN A 249 0.94 7.00 -23.92
N ARG A 250 0.73 7.98 -24.81
CA ARG A 250 -0.56 8.63 -25.04
C ARG A 250 -1.68 7.61 -25.30
N ASN A 251 -2.79 7.76 -24.58
CA ASN A 251 -4.01 6.96 -24.70
C ASN A 251 -3.79 5.46 -24.42
N CYS A 252 -2.88 5.13 -23.51
CA CYS A 252 -2.58 3.76 -23.11
C CYS A 252 -2.82 3.56 -21.60
N VAL A 253 -3.09 2.31 -21.22
CA VAL A 253 -3.22 1.89 -19.83
C VAL A 253 -2.15 0.86 -19.52
N TYR A 254 -1.59 0.89 -18.32
CA TYR A 254 -0.75 -0.18 -17.79
C TYR A 254 -1.35 -0.79 -16.53
N LEU A 255 -1.55 -2.11 -16.54
CA LEU A 255 -1.97 -2.87 -15.36
C LEU A 255 -0.74 -3.16 -14.50
N ALA A 256 -0.45 -2.27 -13.56
CA ALA A 256 0.78 -2.28 -12.76
C ALA A 256 0.80 -3.41 -11.73
N TYR A 257 -0.29 -3.56 -10.96
CA TYR A 257 -0.39 -4.59 -9.95
C TYR A 257 -1.77 -5.23 -9.96
N LEU A 258 -1.82 -6.51 -9.63
CA LEU A 258 -3.04 -7.25 -9.41
C LEU A 258 -2.78 -8.25 -8.29
N ASP A 259 -3.70 -8.34 -7.34
CA ASP A 259 -3.63 -9.29 -6.25
C ASP A 259 -5.00 -9.78 -5.83
N SER A 260 -5.04 -10.92 -5.14
CA SER A 260 -6.29 -11.51 -4.69
C SER A 260 -6.09 -12.40 -3.47
N VAL A 261 -7.11 -12.53 -2.65
CA VAL A 261 -7.17 -13.52 -1.57
C VAL A 261 -8.26 -14.53 -1.88
N GLN A 262 -8.07 -15.79 -1.46
CA GLN A 262 -9.04 -16.86 -1.72
C GLN A 262 -10.27 -16.79 -0.80
N ALA A 263 -10.87 -15.60 -0.69
CA ALA A 263 -12.04 -15.34 0.15
C ALA A 263 -13.36 -15.47 -0.63
N PHE A 264 -13.36 -15.20 -1.94
CA PHE A 264 -14.58 -15.11 -2.73
C PHE A 264 -15.43 -16.40 -2.67
N GLN A 265 -16.74 -16.25 -2.45
CA GLN A 265 -17.72 -17.34 -2.50
C GLN A 265 -18.78 -17.09 -3.60
N PRO A 266 -19.22 -18.12 -4.36
CA PRO A 266 -18.72 -19.49 -4.37
C PRO A 266 -17.34 -19.62 -5.04
N HIS A 267 -16.50 -20.53 -4.53
CA HIS A 267 -15.09 -20.64 -4.94
C HIS A 267 -14.90 -21.01 -6.42
N GLU A 268 -15.89 -21.70 -7.00
CA GLU A 268 -15.92 -22.21 -8.37
C GLU A 268 -16.00 -21.09 -9.42
N LEU A 269 -16.58 -19.94 -9.06
CA LEU A 269 -16.73 -18.78 -9.94
C LEU A 269 -15.64 -17.73 -9.76
N ARG A 270 -14.74 -17.90 -8.79
CA ARG A 270 -13.73 -16.91 -8.41
C ARG A 270 -12.92 -16.40 -9.60
N THR A 271 -12.44 -17.30 -10.46
CA THR A 271 -11.63 -16.92 -11.63
C THR A 271 -12.45 -16.11 -12.63
N GLN A 272 -13.70 -16.50 -12.86
CA GLN A 272 -14.63 -15.86 -13.78
C GLN A 272 -15.03 -14.48 -13.27
N VAL A 273 -15.19 -14.31 -11.96
CA VAL A 273 -15.41 -12.99 -11.33
C VAL A 273 -14.20 -12.09 -11.52
N TYR A 274 -12.97 -12.58 -11.31
CA TYR A 274 -11.76 -11.79 -11.54
C TYR A 274 -11.64 -11.36 -13.01
N HIS A 275 -11.96 -12.28 -13.94
CA HIS A 275 -12.00 -11.95 -15.35
C HIS A 275 -13.08 -10.92 -15.67
N THR A 276 -14.26 -11.04 -15.06
CA THR A 276 -15.37 -10.11 -15.28
C THR A 276 -15.01 -8.70 -14.79
N ILE A 277 -14.37 -8.58 -13.62
CA ILE A 277 -13.88 -7.30 -13.10
C ILE A 277 -12.91 -6.64 -14.09
N LEU A 278 -11.88 -7.37 -14.56
CA LEU A 278 -10.89 -6.81 -15.49
C LEU A 278 -11.47 -6.51 -16.87
N LEU A 279 -12.35 -7.35 -17.40
CA LEU A 279 -12.99 -7.11 -18.70
C LEU A 279 -13.96 -5.94 -18.64
N ALA A 280 -14.68 -5.76 -17.53
CA ALA A 280 -15.51 -4.58 -17.32
C ALA A 280 -14.65 -3.31 -17.24
N TYR A 281 -13.49 -3.36 -16.57
CA TYR A 281 -12.51 -2.27 -16.62
C TYR A 281 -12.02 -2.00 -18.06
N PHE A 282 -11.63 -3.02 -18.82
CA PHE A 282 -11.19 -2.87 -20.21
C PHE A 282 -12.29 -2.30 -21.11
N LYS A 283 -13.54 -2.69 -20.89
CA LYS A 283 -14.72 -2.13 -21.56
C LYS A 283 -14.87 -0.65 -21.22
N TYR A 284 -14.75 -0.28 -19.95
CA TYR A 284 -14.82 1.11 -19.50
C TYR A 284 -13.75 1.99 -20.17
N VAL A 285 -12.48 1.59 -20.10
CA VAL A 285 -11.40 2.39 -20.72
C VAL A 285 -11.47 2.40 -22.25
N LYS A 286 -11.98 1.33 -22.87
CA LYS A 286 -12.30 1.33 -24.30
C LYS A 286 -13.34 2.38 -24.67
N LEU A 287 -14.42 2.48 -23.89
CA LEU A 287 -15.50 3.46 -24.08
C LEU A 287 -15.00 4.90 -23.91
N LEU A 288 -14.04 5.13 -22.99
CA LEU A 288 -13.37 6.41 -22.84
C LEU A 288 -12.44 6.77 -24.02
N GLY A 289 -12.00 5.78 -24.80
CA GLY A 289 -11.18 5.99 -25.99
C GLY A 289 -9.72 5.52 -25.87
N PHE A 290 -9.35 4.82 -24.79
CA PHE A 290 -8.01 4.22 -24.68
C PHE A 290 -7.77 3.21 -25.81
N LYS A 291 -6.53 3.15 -26.30
CA LYS A 291 -6.13 2.34 -27.45
C LYS A 291 -5.71 0.93 -27.06
N CYS A 292 -4.97 0.80 -25.96
CA CYS A 292 -4.44 -0.47 -25.52
C CYS A 292 -4.20 -0.53 -24.01
N VAL A 293 -4.09 -1.76 -23.51
CA VAL A 293 -3.69 -2.10 -22.15
C VAL A 293 -2.43 -2.95 -22.20
N TYR A 294 -1.39 -2.50 -21.50
CA TYR A 294 -0.13 -3.21 -21.30
C TYR A 294 -0.19 -4.00 -19.99
N ILE A 295 0.27 -5.26 -20.04
CA ILE A 295 0.25 -6.18 -18.89
C ILE A 295 1.61 -6.87 -18.79
N TRP A 296 2.24 -6.75 -17.63
CA TRP A 296 3.39 -7.57 -17.27
C TRP A 296 2.95 -8.78 -16.44
N ALA A 297 2.98 -9.96 -17.04
CA ALA A 297 2.66 -11.23 -16.37
C ALA A 297 3.81 -11.70 -15.48
N CYS A 298 3.97 -11.05 -14.33
CA CYS A 298 4.96 -11.41 -13.31
C CYS A 298 4.27 -12.01 -12.08
N PRO A 299 4.45 -13.31 -11.77
CA PRO A 299 4.00 -13.85 -10.50
C PRO A 299 4.99 -13.45 -9.39
N PRO A 300 4.52 -13.23 -8.15
CA PRO A 300 5.44 -13.04 -7.03
C PRO A 300 6.18 -14.36 -6.80
N GLY A 301 7.51 -14.33 -6.76
CA GLY A 301 8.32 -15.54 -6.76
C GLY A 301 7.98 -16.45 -5.56
N PRO A 302 7.96 -17.79 -5.73
CA PRO A 302 7.52 -18.74 -4.68
C PRO A 302 8.39 -18.71 -3.41
N SER A 303 9.60 -18.18 -3.50
CA SER A 303 10.56 -18.03 -2.38
C SER A 303 10.68 -16.60 -1.87
N SER A 304 9.96 -15.67 -2.49
CA SER A 304 10.22 -14.24 -2.37
C SER A 304 9.57 -13.63 -1.13
N GLY A 305 8.48 -14.23 -0.64
CA GLY A 305 7.74 -13.71 0.52
C GLY A 305 7.16 -12.31 0.29
N TYR A 306 7.08 -11.86 -0.97
CA TYR A 306 6.50 -10.58 -1.35
C TYR A 306 5.04 -10.78 -1.74
N ASP A 307 4.17 -10.03 -1.09
CA ASP A 307 2.78 -9.85 -1.49
C ASP A 307 2.68 -8.58 -2.35
N TYR A 308 1.80 -8.55 -3.35
CA TYR A 308 1.67 -7.37 -4.22
C TYR A 308 0.83 -6.28 -3.57
N ILE A 309 -0.36 -6.62 -3.06
CA ILE A 309 -1.30 -5.68 -2.45
C ILE A 309 -1.77 -6.19 -1.09
N PHE A 310 -2.12 -7.47 -0.96
CA PHE A 310 -2.68 -8.02 0.27
C PHE A 310 -1.60 -8.65 1.15
N TYR A 311 -1.31 -8.05 2.30
CA TYR A 311 -0.26 -8.55 3.18
C TYR A 311 -0.57 -9.92 3.79
N SER A 312 0.38 -10.84 3.66
CA SER A 312 0.38 -12.18 4.25
C SER A 312 -0.81 -13.03 3.82
N HIS A 313 -0.77 -13.50 2.57
CA HIS A 313 -1.74 -14.45 2.02
C HIS A 313 -1.91 -15.72 2.87
N PRO A 314 -3.06 -16.43 2.75
CA PRO A 314 -3.30 -17.69 3.44
C PRO A 314 -2.19 -18.72 3.14
N PRO A 315 -1.64 -19.44 4.13
CA PRO A 315 -0.55 -20.40 3.90
C PRO A 315 -0.86 -21.50 2.88
N ALA A 316 -2.14 -21.87 2.75
CA ALA A 316 -2.61 -22.87 1.78
C ALA A 316 -2.73 -22.32 0.35
N MET A 317 -2.72 -20.99 0.17
CA MET A 317 -2.85 -20.35 -1.12
C MET A 317 -1.59 -20.60 -1.96
N LYS A 318 -1.79 -21.23 -3.13
CA LYS A 318 -0.71 -21.48 -4.10
C LYS A 318 -0.60 -20.29 -5.05
N MET A 319 0.54 -19.59 -5.01
CA MET A 319 0.84 -18.56 -6.01
C MET A 319 0.98 -19.20 -7.41
N PRO A 320 0.45 -18.55 -8.46
CA PRO A 320 0.54 -19.09 -9.81
C PRO A 320 2.01 -19.13 -10.27
N THR A 321 2.38 -20.17 -11.01
CA THR A 321 3.65 -20.17 -11.76
C THR A 321 3.54 -19.23 -12.95
N LEU A 322 4.67 -18.78 -13.51
CA LEU A 322 4.68 -17.92 -14.70
C LEU A 322 3.85 -18.51 -15.85
N LYS A 323 4.01 -19.81 -16.11
CA LYS A 323 3.22 -20.52 -17.13
C LYS A 323 1.72 -20.45 -16.87
N ARG A 324 1.29 -20.64 -15.60
CA ARG A 324 -0.13 -20.58 -15.22
C ARG A 324 -0.68 -19.17 -15.31
N LEU A 325 0.07 -18.16 -14.85
CA LEU A 325 -0.34 -16.77 -14.90
C LEU A 325 -0.49 -16.28 -16.34
N LYS A 326 0.44 -16.65 -17.22
CA LYS A 326 0.31 -16.36 -18.65
C LYS A 326 -0.94 -16.98 -19.25
N ALA A 327 -1.19 -18.27 -19.01
CA ALA A 327 -2.39 -18.95 -19.52
C ALA A 327 -3.68 -18.29 -19.00
N TRP A 328 -3.66 -17.81 -17.75
CA TRP A 328 -4.77 -17.07 -17.15
C TRP A 328 -5.05 -15.76 -17.90
N TYR A 329 -4.02 -14.93 -18.14
CA TYR A 329 -4.18 -13.70 -18.93
C TYR A 329 -4.53 -13.99 -20.39
N THR A 330 -3.93 -14.97 -21.05
CA THR A 330 -4.31 -15.34 -22.43
C THR A 330 -5.78 -15.75 -22.51
N ASN A 331 -6.30 -16.49 -21.53
CA ASN A 331 -7.72 -16.82 -21.49
C ASN A 331 -8.60 -15.59 -21.25
N LEU A 332 -8.21 -14.69 -20.34
CA LEU A 332 -8.87 -13.39 -20.13
C LEU A 332 -8.99 -12.61 -21.45
N LEU A 333 -7.87 -12.44 -22.17
CA LEU A 333 -7.82 -11.66 -23.41
C LEU A 333 -8.66 -12.32 -24.52
N ARG A 334 -8.61 -13.65 -24.64
CA ARG A 334 -9.45 -14.41 -25.58
C ARG A 334 -10.94 -14.24 -25.29
N ILE A 335 -11.35 -14.25 -24.02
CA ILE A 335 -12.75 -13.99 -23.62
C ILE A 335 -13.12 -12.56 -24.00
N GLY A 336 -12.25 -11.58 -23.74
CA GLY A 336 -12.47 -10.19 -24.12
C GLY A 336 -12.61 -9.98 -25.62
N GLN A 337 -11.86 -10.74 -26.44
CA GLN A 337 -12.03 -10.76 -27.90
C GLN A 337 -13.39 -11.32 -28.31
N GLY A 338 -13.79 -12.46 -27.74
CA GLY A 338 -15.11 -13.04 -27.99
C GLY A 338 -16.28 -12.13 -27.59
N LYS A 339 -16.06 -11.21 -26.65
CA LYS A 339 -17.03 -10.19 -26.22
C LYS A 339 -16.93 -8.87 -26.99
N GLY A 340 -16.03 -8.74 -27.98
CA GLY A 340 -15.81 -7.49 -28.72
C GLY A 340 -15.18 -6.36 -27.89
N ILE A 341 -14.69 -6.64 -26.69
CA ILE A 341 -14.02 -5.66 -25.82
C ILE A 341 -12.59 -5.44 -26.31
N ILE A 342 -11.91 -6.51 -26.72
CA ILE A 342 -10.54 -6.48 -27.25
C ILE A 342 -10.60 -6.78 -28.75
N THR A 343 -9.97 -5.96 -29.59
CA THR A 343 -9.91 -6.23 -31.04
C THR A 343 -8.80 -7.23 -31.36
N GLY A 344 -7.66 -7.11 -30.68
CA GLY A 344 -6.50 -7.99 -30.84
C GLY A 344 -5.68 -8.08 -29.57
N HIS A 345 -4.87 -9.14 -29.43
CA HIS A 345 -3.81 -9.14 -28.43
C HIS A 345 -2.53 -9.77 -28.96
N SER A 346 -1.40 -9.32 -28.44
CA SER A 346 -0.07 -9.78 -28.84
C SER A 346 0.87 -9.81 -27.63
N ASN A 347 2.12 -10.22 -27.86
CA ASN A 347 3.20 -9.89 -26.94
C ASN A 347 3.88 -8.59 -27.36
N LEU A 348 4.65 -7.99 -26.44
CA LEU A 348 5.30 -6.70 -26.69
C LEU A 348 6.22 -6.72 -27.93
N LEU A 349 6.99 -7.79 -28.16
CA LEU A 349 7.87 -7.87 -29.34
C LEU A 349 7.06 -7.80 -30.65
N VAL A 350 5.98 -8.58 -30.74
CA VAL A 350 5.10 -8.61 -31.90
C VAL A 350 4.46 -7.25 -32.12
N ASP A 351 4.05 -6.57 -31.04
CA ASP A 351 3.52 -5.21 -31.12
C ASP A 351 4.56 -4.20 -31.62
N THR A 352 5.77 -4.23 -31.08
CA THR A 352 6.91 -3.41 -31.50
C THR A 352 7.22 -3.57 -33.00
N MET A 353 7.25 -4.81 -33.49
CA MET A 353 7.51 -5.10 -34.91
C MET A 353 6.36 -4.62 -35.81
N LYS A 354 5.10 -4.86 -35.41
CA LYS A 354 3.92 -4.43 -36.19
C LYS A 354 3.81 -2.92 -36.32
N ASN A 355 4.21 -2.17 -35.30
CA ASN A 355 4.21 -0.71 -35.30
C ASN A 355 5.53 -0.11 -35.82
N ASN A 356 6.45 -0.93 -36.34
CA ASN A 356 7.75 -0.53 -36.87
C ASN A 356 8.57 0.34 -35.89
N ILE A 357 8.55 -0.01 -34.60
CA ILE A 357 9.25 0.76 -33.55
C ILE A 357 10.74 0.41 -33.57
N THR A 358 11.55 1.32 -34.10
CA THR A 358 13.00 1.12 -34.29
C THR A 358 13.87 1.94 -33.34
N ARG A 359 13.28 2.78 -32.50
CA ARG A 359 14.00 3.63 -31.52
C ARG A 359 13.54 3.32 -30.11
N ILE A 360 14.48 3.36 -29.17
CA ILE A 360 14.18 3.20 -27.73
C ILE A 360 13.14 4.24 -27.28
N ALA A 361 13.28 5.48 -27.72
CA ALA A 361 12.42 6.60 -27.34
C ALA A 361 10.93 6.41 -27.71
N ASP A 362 10.62 5.52 -28.65
CA ASP A 362 9.27 5.28 -29.13
C ASP A 362 8.60 4.07 -28.41
N LEU A 363 9.30 3.43 -27.47
CA LEU A 363 8.74 2.37 -26.62
C LEU A 363 7.93 2.96 -25.46
N ALA A 364 6.75 2.40 -25.17
CA ALA A 364 5.96 2.82 -24.02
C ALA A 364 6.70 2.58 -22.68
N TYR A 365 6.65 3.56 -21.78
CA TYR A 365 7.34 3.57 -20.49
C TYR A 365 6.37 3.60 -19.32
N PHE A 366 6.38 2.60 -18.46
CA PHE A 366 5.52 2.53 -17.28
C PHE A 366 6.31 2.51 -15.98
N HIS A 367 5.81 3.21 -14.96
CA HIS A 367 6.48 3.26 -13.66
C HIS A 367 6.56 1.84 -13.07
N GLU A 368 7.75 1.44 -12.59
CA GLU A 368 8.04 0.11 -12.03
C GLU A 368 7.89 -1.07 -13.01
N ASP A 369 7.88 -0.83 -14.32
CA ASP A 369 7.94 -1.90 -15.32
C ASP A 369 9.37 -2.39 -15.58
N HIS A 370 9.51 -3.70 -15.82
CA HIS A 370 10.78 -4.37 -16.04
C HIS A 370 11.57 -3.81 -17.24
N TRP A 371 10.88 -3.38 -18.30
CA TRP A 371 11.56 -2.86 -19.49
C TRP A 371 12.28 -1.56 -19.24
N ILE A 372 11.79 -0.71 -18.33
CA ILE A 372 12.46 0.54 -17.98
C ILE A 372 13.82 0.24 -17.38
N ASP A 373 13.89 -0.63 -16.37
CA ASP A 373 15.14 -0.96 -15.69
C ASP A 373 16.16 -1.57 -16.66
N PHE A 374 15.71 -2.44 -17.55
CA PHE A 374 16.56 -3.04 -18.58
C PHE A 374 17.10 -2.00 -19.56
N VAL A 375 16.24 -1.12 -20.09
CA VAL A 375 16.63 -0.04 -21.00
C VAL A 375 17.58 0.94 -20.32
N GLN A 376 17.30 1.35 -19.09
CA GLN A 376 18.18 2.23 -18.31
C GLN A 376 19.55 1.58 -18.06
N GLY A 377 19.60 0.27 -17.80
CA GLY A 377 20.85 -0.48 -17.69
C GLY A 377 21.67 -0.45 -18.97
N ILE A 378 21.04 -0.62 -20.14
CA ILE A 378 21.72 -0.50 -21.44
C ILE A 378 22.23 0.92 -21.68
N ILE A 379 21.46 1.95 -21.30
CA ILE A 379 21.86 3.36 -21.49
C ILE A 379 23.02 3.73 -20.57
N ALA A 380 22.99 3.29 -19.31
CA ALA A 380 24.06 3.53 -18.35
C ALA A 380 25.34 2.74 -18.67
N HIS A 381 25.19 1.56 -19.25
CA HIS A 381 26.28 0.66 -19.63
C HIS A 381 26.14 0.23 -21.09
N PRO A 382 26.44 1.13 -22.04
CA PRO A 382 26.29 0.83 -23.46
C PRO A 382 27.14 -0.39 -23.83
N PRO A 383 26.55 -1.39 -24.51
CA PRO A 383 27.30 -2.57 -24.92
C PRO A 383 28.35 -2.17 -25.95
N THR A 384 29.59 -2.67 -25.79
CA THR A 384 30.68 -2.42 -26.75
C THR A 384 30.29 -2.96 -28.12
N THR A 385 30.44 -2.14 -29.16
CA THR A 385 30.32 -2.56 -30.55
C THR A 385 31.35 -3.65 -30.82
N PRO A 386 30.97 -4.82 -31.36
CA PRO A 386 31.94 -5.87 -31.67
C PRO A 386 32.89 -5.35 -32.77
N THR A 387 34.20 -5.45 -32.53
CA THR A 387 35.22 -5.38 -33.58
C THR A 387 35.08 -6.60 -34.50
N GLU A 388 35.30 -6.41 -35.80
CA GLU A 388 35.18 -7.45 -36.82
C GLU A 388 35.93 -8.73 -36.42
N GLY A 389 35.22 -9.85 -36.29
CA GLY A 389 35.81 -11.18 -36.07
C GLY A 389 35.50 -11.86 -34.73
N GLU A 390 34.90 -11.19 -33.73
CA GLU A 390 34.51 -11.85 -32.48
C GLU A 390 33.03 -12.30 -32.47
N SER A 391 32.77 -13.58 -32.15
CA SER A 391 31.40 -14.06 -31.93
C SER A 391 30.79 -13.37 -30.70
N MET A 392 29.67 -12.67 -30.91
CA MET A 392 28.92 -11.87 -29.95
C MET A 392 28.70 -12.57 -28.60
N ARG A 393 29.15 -11.93 -27.51
CA ARG A 393 28.69 -12.25 -26.15
C ARG A 393 27.83 -11.10 -25.61
N CYS A 394 26.50 -11.23 -25.74
CA CYS A 394 25.61 -10.65 -24.73
C CYS A 394 26.04 -11.16 -23.34
N PRO A 395 25.85 -10.38 -22.25
CA PRO A 395 26.08 -10.87 -20.89
C PRO A 395 25.44 -12.25 -20.74
N LYS A 396 26.23 -13.27 -20.39
CA LYS A 396 25.91 -14.70 -20.54
C LYS A 396 24.52 -15.08 -20.01
N VAL A 397 23.49 -15.05 -20.86
CA VAL A 397 22.21 -15.74 -20.63
C VAL A 397 22.25 -17.01 -21.47
N ARG A 398 22.33 -18.17 -20.79
CA ARG A 398 22.29 -19.48 -21.43
C ARG A 398 20.93 -19.67 -22.13
N CYS A 399 20.87 -19.46 -23.43
CA CYS A 399 19.75 -19.90 -24.26
C CYS A 399 19.67 -21.44 -24.22
N ARG A 400 18.80 -21.99 -23.37
CA ARG A 400 18.43 -23.41 -23.46
C ARG A 400 17.60 -23.60 -24.73
N LYS A 401 18.02 -24.54 -25.57
CA LYS A 401 17.30 -24.97 -26.78
C LYS A 401 15.86 -25.37 -26.39
N MET A 402 14.87 -24.67 -26.93
CA MET A 402 13.49 -25.17 -27.01
C MET A 402 13.28 -25.76 -28.40
N THR A 403 12.76 -26.98 -28.47
CA THR A 403 12.11 -27.54 -29.66
C THR A 403 10.61 -27.36 -29.50
N PRO A 404 9.90 -26.64 -30.40
CA PRO A 404 8.86 -27.30 -31.22
C PRO A 404 8.48 -26.61 -32.57
N GLY A 405 7.85 -27.37 -33.49
CA GLY A 405 7.01 -26.88 -34.62
C GLY A 405 7.70 -26.14 -35.78
N LYS A 406 8.14 -26.87 -36.81
CA LYS A 406 9.16 -26.41 -37.79
C LYS A 406 8.81 -25.23 -38.72
N LEU A 407 7.54 -24.97 -39.10
CA LEU A 407 7.25 -23.91 -40.10
C LEU A 407 6.89 -22.53 -39.50
N LYS A 408 5.94 -22.45 -38.57
CA LYS A 408 5.51 -21.16 -37.98
C LYS A 408 6.61 -20.47 -37.16
N ALA A 409 7.47 -21.26 -36.50
CA ALA A 409 8.61 -20.74 -35.75
C ALA A 409 9.73 -20.21 -36.67
N LYS A 410 9.92 -20.82 -37.85
CA LYS A 410 10.91 -20.37 -38.83
C LYS A 410 10.50 -19.03 -39.45
N LYS A 411 9.24 -18.91 -39.90
CA LYS A 411 8.71 -17.64 -40.45
C LYS A 411 8.89 -16.47 -39.49
N PHE A 412 8.50 -16.65 -38.22
CA PHE A 412 8.68 -15.61 -37.20
C PHE A 412 10.16 -15.29 -36.94
N ALA A 413 11.03 -16.30 -36.99
CA ALA A 413 12.47 -16.07 -36.82
C ALA A 413 13.06 -15.27 -37.98
N ASP A 414 12.62 -15.53 -39.21
CA ASP A 414 13.03 -14.81 -40.41
C ASP A 414 12.52 -13.35 -40.36
N GLU A 415 11.23 -13.14 -40.07
CA GLU A 415 10.62 -11.80 -39.87
C GLU A 415 11.35 -10.98 -38.78
N PHE A 416 11.67 -11.63 -37.65
CA PHE A 416 12.42 -10.97 -36.57
C PHE A 416 13.85 -10.60 -37.00
N ASN A 417 14.51 -11.47 -37.75
CA ASN A 417 15.87 -11.22 -38.23
C ASN A 417 15.87 -10.04 -39.23
N GLU A 418 14.93 -10.01 -40.16
CA GLU A 418 14.77 -8.89 -41.08
C GLU A 418 14.55 -7.57 -40.32
N PHE A 419 13.62 -7.56 -39.37
CA PHE A 419 13.33 -6.39 -38.55
C PHE A 419 14.54 -5.92 -37.72
N ILE A 420 15.24 -6.83 -37.02
CA ILE A 420 16.39 -6.44 -36.20
C ILE A 420 17.55 -5.89 -37.03
N TYR A 421 17.74 -6.39 -38.26
CA TYR A 421 18.76 -5.86 -39.19
C TYR A 421 18.39 -4.49 -39.76
N SER A 422 17.10 -4.14 -39.83
CA SER A 422 16.69 -2.77 -40.21
C SER A 422 16.93 -1.71 -39.11
N VAL A 423 17.21 -2.13 -37.88
CA VAL A 423 17.38 -1.22 -36.73
C VAL A 423 18.85 -0.83 -36.60
N SER A 424 19.18 0.44 -36.86
CA SER A 424 20.55 0.94 -36.78
C SER A 424 21.06 1.14 -35.35
N ASP A 425 20.19 1.48 -34.39
CA ASP A 425 20.59 1.64 -32.98
C ASP A 425 20.84 0.26 -32.33
N TYR A 426 22.11 -0.05 -32.10
CA TYR A 426 22.53 -1.31 -31.47
C TYR A 426 21.91 -1.51 -30.07
N ARG A 427 21.65 -0.42 -29.32
CA ARG A 427 20.97 -0.50 -28.02
C ARG A 427 19.54 -0.99 -28.20
N MET A 428 18.84 -0.51 -29.22
CA MET A 428 17.50 -0.98 -29.55
C MET A 428 17.53 -2.45 -30.01
N GLN A 429 18.54 -2.87 -30.78
CA GLN A 429 18.71 -4.29 -31.10
C GLN A 429 18.86 -5.17 -29.84
N CYS A 430 19.62 -4.71 -28.83
CA CYS A 430 19.71 -5.41 -27.54
C CYS A 430 18.36 -5.51 -26.83
N VAL A 431 17.56 -4.44 -26.85
CA VAL A 431 16.18 -4.44 -26.33
C VAL A 431 15.31 -5.46 -27.07
N LEU A 432 15.35 -5.49 -28.40
CA LEU A 432 14.58 -6.43 -29.20
C LEU A 432 14.97 -7.90 -28.93
N ARG A 433 16.25 -8.18 -28.71
CA ARG A 433 16.72 -9.53 -28.31
C ARG A 433 16.18 -9.92 -26.94
N GLU A 434 16.14 -9.01 -25.99
CA GLU A 434 15.55 -9.28 -24.66
C GLU A 434 14.03 -9.46 -24.75
N MET A 435 13.35 -8.63 -25.56
CA MET A 435 11.93 -8.82 -25.90
C MET A 435 11.68 -10.16 -26.57
N LYS A 436 12.59 -10.69 -27.39
CA LYS A 436 12.45 -12.05 -27.94
C LYS A 436 12.59 -13.12 -26.86
N PHE A 437 13.47 -12.92 -25.88
CA PHE A 437 13.74 -13.88 -24.82
C PHE A 437 12.64 -13.91 -23.74
N ARG A 438 12.06 -12.75 -23.39
CA ARG A 438 11.08 -12.59 -22.30
C ARG A 438 9.73 -12.04 -22.72
N GLY A 439 9.54 -11.72 -24.00
CA GLY A 439 8.37 -10.99 -24.49
C GLY A 439 7.07 -11.73 -24.24
N ASP A 440 7.11 -13.05 -24.11
CA ASP A 440 5.95 -13.86 -23.73
C ASP A 440 5.39 -13.53 -22.33
N MET A 441 6.13 -12.80 -21.50
CA MET A 441 5.67 -12.25 -20.22
C MET A 441 4.96 -10.90 -20.35
N PHE A 442 5.04 -10.24 -21.50
CA PHE A 442 4.52 -8.87 -21.69
C PHE A 442 3.46 -8.89 -22.77
N LEU A 443 2.22 -8.64 -22.36
CA LEU A 443 1.05 -8.74 -23.20
C LEU A 443 0.55 -7.34 -23.53
N VAL A 444 0.10 -7.17 -24.76
CA VAL A 444 -0.58 -5.94 -25.22
C VAL A 444 -1.98 -6.34 -25.65
N ALA A 445 -2.99 -5.71 -25.07
CA ALA A 445 -4.39 -5.88 -25.43
C ALA A 445 -4.86 -4.62 -26.17
N HIS A 446 -5.29 -4.76 -27.42
CA HIS A 446 -5.81 -3.67 -28.25
C HIS A 446 -7.31 -3.51 -28.03
N LEU A 447 -7.76 -2.31 -27.69
CA LEU A 447 -9.15 -2.00 -27.34
C LEU A 447 -9.91 -1.40 -28.51
N ASN A 448 -9.29 -0.43 -29.18
CA ASN A 448 -9.81 0.25 -30.36
C ASN A 448 -8.79 0.09 -31.49
N ASP A 449 -9.27 -0.20 -32.69
CA ASP A 449 -8.44 -0.12 -33.88
C ASP A 449 -8.11 1.36 -34.13
N ASN A 450 -6.90 1.64 -34.64
CA ASN A 450 -6.47 3.00 -34.97
C ASN A 450 -7.42 3.60 -36.02
N ILE A 451 -8.51 4.24 -35.59
CA ILE A 451 -9.35 5.06 -36.47
C ILE A 451 -8.54 6.33 -36.76
N PRO A 452 -8.02 6.50 -37.99
CA PRO A 452 -7.30 7.71 -38.35
C PRO A 452 -8.25 8.90 -38.18
N GLY A 453 -7.86 9.91 -37.41
CA GLY A 453 -8.67 11.12 -37.21
C GLY A 453 -9.67 11.09 -36.04
N SER A 454 -9.71 10.04 -35.21
CA SER A 454 -10.47 10.10 -33.95
C SER A 454 -9.75 11.04 -32.96
N THR A 455 -10.16 12.30 -32.96
CA THR A 455 -9.67 13.39 -32.10
C THR A 455 -10.39 13.45 -30.75
N ARG A 456 -11.04 12.37 -30.32
CA ARG A 456 -11.68 12.33 -28.99
C ARG A 456 -10.61 12.39 -27.91
N THR A 457 -10.53 13.54 -27.26
CA THR A 457 -9.71 13.74 -26.06
C THR A 457 -10.28 12.88 -24.95
N ILE A 458 -9.44 11.98 -24.41
CA ILE A 458 -9.81 11.17 -23.26
C ILE A 458 -9.78 12.09 -22.05
N VAL A 459 -10.92 12.21 -21.37
CA VAL A 459 -11.07 12.91 -20.10
C VAL A 459 -11.60 11.93 -19.07
N ASP A 460 -11.01 11.93 -17.89
CA ASP A 460 -11.53 11.13 -16.78
C ASP A 460 -12.77 11.82 -16.20
N PRO A 461 -13.95 11.19 -16.24
CA PRO A 461 -15.14 11.79 -15.67
C PRO A 461 -15.18 11.65 -14.13
N ASP A 462 -14.32 10.80 -13.56
CA ASP A 462 -14.26 10.57 -12.11
C ASP A 462 -13.38 11.60 -11.38
N PRO A 463 -13.76 12.00 -10.14
CA PRO A 463 -12.99 12.93 -9.34
C PRO A 463 -11.62 12.37 -8.93
N GLU A 464 -10.73 13.25 -8.51
CA GLU A 464 -9.51 12.84 -7.83
C GLU A 464 -9.87 12.24 -6.46
N LEU A 465 -9.27 11.11 -6.11
CA LEU A 465 -9.46 10.43 -4.83
C LEU A 465 -8.10 10.19 -4.19
N ARG A 466 -7.95 10.63 -2.94
CA ARG A 466 -6.69 10.56 -2.20
C ARG A 466 -6.86 9.84 -0.87
N CYS A 467 -5.88 9.01 -0.56
CA CYS A 467 -5.78 8.33 0.73
C CYS A 467 -4.28 8.10 1.01
N PRO A 468 -3.66 8.83 1.95
CA PRO A 468 -2.22 8.78 2.19
C PRO A 468 -1.67 7.38 2.46
N ILE A 469 -2.45 6.50 3.11
CA ILE A 469 -2.02 5.11 3.36
C ILE A 469 -2.05 4.23 2.09
N LEU A 470 -2.75 4.67 1.03
CA LEU A 470 -2.86 4.00 -0.27
C LEU A 470 -2.11 4.75 -1.39
N ASP A 471 -1.36 5.81 -1.06
CA ASP A 471 -0.71 6.70 -2.03
C ASP A 471 0.30 5.96 -2.94
N SER A 472 0.96 4.94 -2.38
CA SER A 472 1.72 3.96 -3.15
C SER A 472 1.54 2.55 -2.58
N ARG A 473 1.81 1.55 -3.43
CA ARG A 473 1.78 0.13 -3.03
C ARG A 473 2.67 -0.13 -1.82
N ASP A 474 3.86 0.47 -1.78
CA ASP A 474 4.82 0.24 -0.69
C ASP A 474 4.39 0.91 0.62
N VAL A 475 3.79 2.10 0.56
CA VAL A 475 3.21 2.76 1.74
C VAL A 475 2.08 1.90 2.30
N PHE A 476 1.20 1.38 1.43
CA PHE A 476 0.11 0.52 1.85
C PHE A 476 0.61 -0.79 2.47
N MET A 477 1.58 -1.45 1.83
CA MET A 477 2.20 -2.65 2.37
C MET A 477 2.92 -2.40 3.70
N LEU A 478 3.55 -1.24 3.88
CA LEU A 478 4.17 -0.85 5.14
C LEU A 478 3.13 -0.66 6.24
N TYR A 479 2.02 0.03 5.93
CA TYR A 479 0.90 0.22 6.85
C TYR A 479 0.32 -1.11 7.34
N LEU A 480 0.05 -2.05 6.42
CA LEU A 480 -0.46 -3.38 6.78
C LEU A 480 0.52 -4.16 7.66
N ARG A 481 1.82 -4.11 7.33
CA ARG A 481 2.89 -4.78 8.10
C ARG A 481 3.03 -4.22 9.50
N GLN A 482 3.08 -2.89 9.65
CA GLN A 482 3.29 -2.23 10.93
C GLN A 482 2.14 -2.49 11.92
N ASN A 483 0.92 -2.62 11.42
CA ASN A 483 -0.27 -2.86 12.23
C ASN A 483 -0.70 -4.33 12.30
N HIS A 484 0.06 -5.24 11.70
CA HIS A 484 -0.25 -6.68 11.62
C HIS A 484 -1.62 -7.00 10.99
N TYR A 485 -2.00 -6.22 9.98
CA TYR A 485 -3.22 -6.45 9.20
C TYR A 485 -2.95 -7.46 8.09
N GLU A 486 -3.17 -8.74 8.42
CA GLU A 486 -2.94 -9.86 7.51
C GLU A 486 -4.22 -10.29 6.78
N PHE A 487 -4.04 -10.91 5.62
CA PHE A 487 -5.08 -11.61 4.87
C PHE A 487 -4.91 -13.14 4.92
N SER A 488 -4.27 -13.64 5.98
CA SER A 488 -3.85 -15.05 6.11
C SER A 488 -4.97 -16.02 6.47
N SER A 489 -6.14 -15.51 6.84
CA SER A 489 -7.36 -16.27 7.12
C SER A 489 -8.59 -15.38 6.94
N LEU A 490 -9.78 -15.98 6.78
CA LEU A 490 -11.02 -15.21 6.60
C LEU A 490 -11.25 -14.16 7.70
N ARG A 491 -11.05 -14.53 8.96
CA ARG A 491 -11.21 -13.61 10.10
C ARG A 491 -10.22 -12.45 10.10
N ARG A 492 -8.95 -12.71 9.74
CA ARG A 492 -7.93 -11.67 9.64
C ARG A 492 -8.19 -10.78 8.43
N GLY A 493 -8.57 -11.35 7.29
CA GLY A 493 -8.97 -10.60 6.10
C GLY A 493 -10.15 -9.67 6.35
N LYS A 494 -11.18 -10.12 7.08
CA LYS A 494 -12.29 -9.27 7.54
C LYS A 494 -11.83 -8.11 8.43
N TYR A 495 -11.01 -8.41 9.44
CA TYR A 495 -10.48 -7.38 10.34
C TYR A 495 -9.62 -6.35 9.59
N SER A 496 -8.69 -6.81 8.75
CA SER A 496 -7.84 -5.95 7.90
C SER A 496 -8.67 -5.14 6.90
N THR A 497 -9.73 -5.73 6.33
CA THR A 497 -10.66 -5.01 5.45
C THR A 497 -11.37 -3.89 6.19
N MET A 498 -11.89 -4.15 7.39
CA MET A 498 -12.53 -3.14 8.24
C MET A 498 -11.58 -1.96 8.53
N THR A 499 -10.30 -2.21 8.82
CA THR A 499 -9.33 -1.13 9.08
C THR A 499 -9.00 -0.35 7.82
N ILE A 500 -8.91 -1.00 6.65
CA ILE A 500 -8.74 -0.33 5.35
C ILE A 500 -9.93 0.60 5.07
N ILE A 501 -11.15 0.09 5.17
CA ILE A 501 -12.38 0.85 4.93
C ILE A 501 -12.46 2.06 5.85
N TYR A 502 -12.21 1.86 7.15
CA TYR A 502 -12.19 2.94 8.14
C TYR A 502 -11.20 4.04 7.75
N ASN A 503 -9.97 3.69 7.34
CA ASN A 503 -8.98 4.70 6.97
C ASN A 503 -9.39 5.46 5.71
N ILE A 504 -9.98 4.80 4.70
CA ILE A 504 -10.48 5.47 3.51
C ILE A 504 -11.57 6.49 3.89
N HIS A 505 -12.52 6.10 4.74
CA HIS A 505 -13.54 7.02 5.27
C HIS A 505 -12.93 8.22 6.00
N MET A 506 -11.98 7.98 6.91
CA MET A 506 -11.34 9.06 7.65
C MET A 506 -10.65 10.08 6.75
N PHE A 507 -9.94 9.62 5.71
CA PHE A 507 -9.26 10.54 4.80
C PHE A 507 -10.22 11.26 3.85
N ASP A 508 -11.23 10.58 3.36
CA ASP A 508 -12.31 11.17 2.56
C ASP A 508 -13.07 12.25 3.36
N MET A 509 -13.32 12.01 4.65
CA MET A 509 -13.91 13.00 5.56
C MET A 509 -13.01 14.22 5.78
N VAL A 510 -11.69 14.03 5.92
CA VAL A 510 -10.73 15.14 6.07
C VAL A 510 -10.59 15.97 4.78
N ASP A 511 -10.76 15.35 3.61
CA ASP A 511 -10.72 16.05 2.31
C ASP A 511 -12.03 16.83 2.05
N ARG A 512 -13.19 16.28 2.46
CA ARG A 512 -14.52 16.95 2.45
C ARG A 512 -14.70 18.01 3.55
N LYS A 513 -13.72 18.90 3.69
CA LYS A 513 -13.49 19.82 4.81
C LYS A 513 -14.54 20.93 5.07
N LYS A 514 -15.85 20.66 5.00
CA LYS A 514 -16.93 21.65 5.27
C LYS A 514 -18.22 21.10 5.91
N GLU A 515 -18.33 19.82 6.23
CA GLU A 515 -19.63 19.22 6.63
C GLU A 515 -19.50 18.35 7.89
N ILE A 516 -20.29 18.66 8.93
CA ILE A 516 -20.43 17.82 10.13
C ILE A 516 -21.31 16.63 9.76
N LEU A 517 -20.96 15.41 10.17
CA LEU A 517 -21.73 14.20 9.86
C LEU A 517 -22.36 13.63 11.13
N CYS A 518 -23.58 13.11 11.01
CA CYS A 518 -24.20 12.32 12.06
C CYS A 518 -23.46 10.99 12.23
N ASN A 519 -22.98 10.68 13.44
CA ASN A 519 -22.25 9.47 13.79
C ASN A 519 -23.09 8.19 13.70
N LEU A 520 -24.42 8.28 13.63
CA LEU A 520 -25.31 7.13 13.46
C LEU A 520 -25.75 6.86 12.03
N CYS A 521 -25.97 7.90 11.21
CA CYS A 521 -26.51 7.74 9.85
C CYS A 521 -25.63 8.32 8.74
N LEU A 522 -24.53 8.99 9.10
CA LEU A 522 -23.63 9.70 8.18
C LEU A 522 -24.31 10.80 7.34
N ALA A 523 -25.52 11.21 7.71
CA ALA A 523 -26.13 12.39 7.10
C ALA A 523 -25.29 13.62 7.43
N VAL A 524 -25.10 14.49 6.43
CA VAL A 524 -24.57 15.83 6.66
C VAL A 524 -25.54 16.58 7.55
N ILE A 525 -25.06 17.05 8.69
CA ILE A 525 -25.80 17.86 9.63
C ILE A 525 -25.23 19.27 9.62
N LYS A 526 -26.12 20.26 9.59
CA LYS A 526 -25.75 21.67 9.74
C LYS A 526 -25.46 22.03 11.20
N TYR A 527 -26.02 21.28 12.13
CA TYR A 527 -26.00 21.49 13.57
C TYR A 527 -25.74 20.14 14.23
N GLY A 528 -24.69 20.02 15.03
CA GLY A 528 -24.41 18.83 15.83
C GLY A 528 -24.75 19.09 17.29
N TYR A 529 -25.51 18.21 17.92
CA TYR A 529 -25.70 18.24 19.37
C TYR A 529 -24.48 17.61 20.03
N ASP A 530 -23.66 18.44 20.69
CA ASP A 530 -22.41 18.00 21.32
C ASP A 530 -22.73 17.20 22.59
N SER A 531 -22.66 15.87 22.49
CA SER A 531 -23.12 14.95 23.54
C SER A 531 -22.03 14.00 24.03
N CYS A 532 -20.91 13.92 23.32
CA CYS A 532 -19.65 13.25 23.68
C CYS A 532 -18.59 13.82 22.72
N THR A 533 -17.35 14.00 23.14
CA THR A 533 -16.27 14.50 22.26
C THR A 533 -16.27 13.78 20.91
N ASN A 534 -16.55 14.51 19.83
CA ASN A 534 -16.64 14.04 18.43
C ASN A 534 -17.79 13.07 18.11
N PHE A 535 -18.91 13.14 18.83
CA PHE A 535 -20.13 12.39 18.54
C PHE A 535 -21.31 13.33 18.23
N HIS A 536 -21.61 13.51 16.95
CA HIS A 536 -22.69 14.36 16.48
C HIS A 536 -23.87 13.52 16.00
N LEU A 537 -25.10 13.94 16.29
CA LEU A 537 -26.33 13.28 15.84
C LEU A 537 -27.19 14.24 15.02
N CYS A 538 -27.80 13.74 13.94
CA CYS A 538 -28.90 14.46 13.29
C CYS A 538 -30.15 14.39 14.16
N SER A 539 -31.06 15.35 13.99
CA SER A 539 -32.31 15.45 14.77
C SER A 539 -33.10 14.13 14.77
N SER A 540 -33.20 13.46 13.62
CA SER A 540 -33.91 12.17 13.52
C SER A 540 -33.20 11.02 14.25
N CYS A 541 -31.87 11.01 14.26
CA CYS A 541 -31.10 9.99 14.99
C CYS A 541 -31.13 10.24 16.50
N LEU A 542 -31.15 11.51 16.90
CA LEU A 542 -31.26 11.92 18.29
C LEU A 542 -32.60 11.51 18.92
N GLU A 543 -33.72 11.77 18.21
CA GLU A 543 -35.05 11.36 18.65
C GLU A 543 -35.19 9.83 18.80
N LYS A 544 -34.51 9.08 17.93
CA LYS A 544 -34.52 7.61 17.95
C LYS A 544 -33.58 7.00 19.01
N SER A 545 -32.53 7.70 19.42
CA SER A 545 -31.54 7.18 20.38
C SER A 545 -32.01 7.22 21.85
N GLY A 546 -33.11 7.92 22.16
CA GLY A 546 -33.62 8.04 23.54
C GLY A 546 -32.80 9.00 24.42
N LYS A 547 -33.31 9.29 25.63
CA LYS A 547 -32.72 10.26 26.58
C LYS A 547 -31.28 9.88 26.96
N HIS A 548 -30.35 10.80 26.71
CA HIS A 548 -28.98 10.75 27.20
C HIS A 548 -28.89 11.30 28.64
N ASN A 549 -27.84 10.94 29.40
CA ASN A 549 -27.70 11.26 30.84
C ASN A 549 -27.31 12.73 31.14
N HIS A 550 -27.35 13.64 30.16
CA HIS A 550 -27.00 15.06 30.30
C HIS A 550 -27.76 15.95 29.29
N SER A 551 -27.81 17.26 29.56
CA SER A 551 -28.54 18.28 28.78
C SER A 551 -27.85 18.62 27.46
N MET A 552 -28.63 18.90 26.41
CA MET A 552 -28.14 19.27 25.08
C MET A 552 -28.29 20.76 24.83
N ASN A 553 -27.25 21.42 24.30
CA ASN A 553 -27.31 22.84 23.90
C ASN A 553 -27.09 22.98 22.38
N GLU A 554 -27.84 23.91 21.75
CA GLU A 554 -27.65 24.31 20.36
C GLU A 554 -26.51 25.34 20.26
N GLU A 555 -25.54 25.14 19.37
CA GLU A 555 -24.60 26.19 18.98
C GLU A 555 -24.92 26.71 17.57
N SER A 556 -25.21 28.01 17.49
CA SER A 556 -25.36 28.74 16.24
C SER A 556 -24.00 29.32 15.80
N MET A 557 -23.60 29.13 14.55
CA MET A 557 -22.52 29.92 13.96
C MET A 557 -22.99 31.36 13.76
N SER A 558 -22.68 32.25 14.70
CA SER A 558 -22.74 33.69 14.47
C SER A 558 -21.56 34.12 13.61
N SER A 559 -21.87 34.86 12.54
CA SER A 559 -20.89 35.62 11.77
C SER A 559 -20.48 36.84 12.59
N SER A 560 -19.26 36.88 13.12
CA SER A 560 -18.77 38.06 13.84
C SER A 560 -17.34 38.39 13.46
N THR A 561 -17.19 39.52 12.79
CA THR A 561 -15.96 40.28 12.59
C THR A 561 -15.37 40.73 13.93
N SER A 562 -14.03 40.62 14.02
CA SER A 562 -13.08 41.21 14.97
C SER A 562 -13.58 42.16 16.07
N GLU A 563 -13.17 41.90 17.32
CA GLU A 563 -12.38 42.84 18.13
C GLU A 563 -11.76 42.15 19.36
N LEU A 564 -10.59 42.65 19.75
CA LEU A 564 -9.68 42.12 20.77
C LEU A 564 -10.11 42.60 22.16
N SER A 565 -10.33 41.68 23.11
CA SER A 565 -10.31 42.03 24.53
C SER A 565 -9.58 40.97 25.36
N SER A 566 -8.60 41.46 26.10
CA SER A 566 -7.68 40.77 26.99
C SER A 566 -8.37 40.20 28.23
N THR A 567 -8.30 38.88 28.42
CA THR A 567 -8.33 38.25 29.75
C THR A 567 -7.30 37.14 29.82
N SER A 568 -6.52 37.17 30.91
CA SER A 568 -5.44 36.25 31.20
C SER A 568 -6.00 34.93 31.72
N GLU A 569 -6.09 33.90 30.87
CA GLU A 569 -6.30 32.53 31.30
C GLU A 569 -5.06 31.67 31.01
N THR A 570 -4.56 31.03 32.04
CA THR A 570 -3.44 30.10 32.00
C THR A 570 -3.82 28.83 31.24
N TYR A 571 -3.20 28.61 30.08
CA TYR A 571 -3.43 27.45 29.23
C TYR A 571 -2.76 26.19 29.80
N GLU A 572 -3.54 25.30 30.42
CA GLU A 572 -3.08 23.97 30.83
C GLU A 572 -3.07 22.99 29.64
N VAL A 573 -1.95 22.27 29.49
CA VAL A 573 -1.62 21.39 28.34
C VAL A 573 -2.58 20.20 28.19
N GLU A 574 -3.32 19.84 29.23
CA GLU A 574 -4.25 18.70 29.22
C GLU A 574 -5.58 19.01 28.50
N SER A 575 -5.96 20.28 28.36
CA SER A 575 -7.17 20.73 27.66
C SER A 575 -7.18 20.37 26.16
N TRP A 576 -6.00 20.21 25.55
CA TRP A 576 -5.83 20.11 24.09
C TRP A 576 -5.76 18.68 23.56
N ALA A 577 -5.72 17.72 24.49
CA ALA A 577 -5.54 16.31 24.19
C ALA A 577 -6.77 15.68 23.51
N GLY A 578 -7.90 16.40 23.38
CA GLY A 578 -9.15 15.88 22.84
C GLY A 578 -9.99 16.84 21.98
N GLN A 579 -9.55 18.07 21.70
CA GLN A 579 -10.32 19.07 20.93
C GLN A 579 -9.79 19.27 19.50
N ASP A 580 -10.66 19.54 18.53
CA ASP A 580 -10.29 19.92 17.17
C ASP A 580 -9.79 21.36 17.09
N LEU A 581 -8.55 21.53 16.61
CA LEU A 581 -7.87 22.82 16.56
C LEU A 581 -8.16 23.50 15.23
N THR A 582 -8.59 24.76 15.30
CA THR A 582 -8.72 25.65 14.15
C THR A 582 -7.36 25.90 13.48
N PHE A 583 -7.38 26.36 12.22
CA PHE A 583 -6.15 26.70 11.48
C PHE A 583 -5.30 27.75 12.21
N THR A 584 -5.96 28.72 12.85
CA THR A 584 -5.33 29.76 13.67
C THR A 584 -4.65 29.18 14.90
N GLU A 585 -5.25 28.20 15.58
CA GLU A 585 -4.66 27.53 16.74
C GLU A 585 -3.51 26.61 16.34
N VAL A 586 -3.64 25.86 15.24
CA VAL A 586 -2.54 25.06 14.68
C VAL A 586 -1.36 25.95 14.31
N SER A 587 -1.62 27.10 13.67
CA SER A 587 -0.59 28.09 13.37
C SER A 587 0.02 28.71 14.64
N HIS A 588 -0.77 28.96 15.68
CA HIS A 588 -0.30 29.50 16.96
C HIS A 588 0.60 28.50 17.69
N ILE A 589 0.25 27.22 17.69
CA ILE A 589 1.03 26.13 18.28
C ILE A 589 2.36 25.95 17.52
N LEU A 590 2.34 25.98 16.19
CA LEU A 590 3.56 25.90 15.38
C LEU A 590 4.51 27.09 15.66
N LYS A 591 3.96 28.31 15.83
CA LYS A 591 4.74 29.50 16.22
C LYS A 591 5.29 29.41 17.64
N ALA A 592 4.48 28.94 18.59
CA ALA A 592 4.85 28.72 19.99
C ALA A 592 5.99 27.70 20.12
N VAL A 593 5.89 26.56 19.43
CA VAL A 593 6.94 25.52 19.39
C VAL A 593 8.19 26.03 18.66
N GLY A 594 8.05 26.76 17.55
CA GLY A 594 9.17 27.38 16.83
C GLY A 594 9.96 28.36 17.71
N HIS A 595 9.27 29.24 18.42
CA HIS A 595 9.87 30.19 19.36
C HIS A 595 10.54 29.48 20.55
N ALA A 596 9.88 28.47 21.14
CA ALA A 596 10.42 27.75 22.30
C ALA A 596 11.75 27.01 22.02
N ILE A 597 12.03 26.66 20.76
CA ILE A 597 13.29 26.01 20.36
C ILE A 597 14.49 26.98 20.43
N THR A 598 14.27 28.28 20.24
CA THR A 598 15.32 29.30 20.13
C THR A 598 15.31 30.33 21.26
N CYS A 599 14.27 30.33 22.10
CA CYS A 599 14.08 31.28 23.18
C CYS A 599 15.03 31.03 24.37
N GLN A 600 15.74 32.08 24.79
CA GLN A 600 16.64 32.10 25.97
C GLN A 600 16.15 33.06 27.08
N CYS A 601 14.90 33.54 26.99
CA CYS A 601 14.36 34.51 27.94
C CYS A 601 14.19 33.91 29.35
N VAL A 602 14.55 34.71 30.37
CA VAL A 602 14.43 34.34 31.80
C VAL A 602 12.97 34.41 32.28
N ILE A 603 12.19 35.37 31.76
CA ILE A 603 10.76 35.51 32.03
C ILE A 603 9.98 34.99 30.81
N LYS A 604 9.10 34.01 31.03
CA LYS A 604 8.43 33.26 29.96
C LYS A 604 6.96 33.71 29.82
N GLY A 605 6.60 34.19 28.63
CA GLY A 605 5.20 34.47 28.27
C GLY A 605 4.39 33.19 27.96
N PRO A 606 3.05 33.27 27.85
CA PRO A 606 2.15 32.11 27.74
C PRO A 606 2.47 31.17 26.58
N SER A 607 2.71 31.71 25.38
CA SER A 607 3.05 30.91 24.20
C SER A 607 4.44 30.26 24.29
N CYS A 608 5.39 30.86 25.02
CA CYS A 608 6.71 30.28 25.25
C CYS A 608 6.61 29.10 26.25
N THR A 609 5.87 29.28 27.34
CA THR A 609 5.61 28.24 28.35
C THR A 609 4.92 27.03 27.72
N LEU A 610 3.92 27.27 26.89
CA LEU A 610 3.25 26.23 26.13
C LEU A 610 4.19 25.43 25.21
N GLY A 611 4.96 26.13 24.38
CA GLY A 611 5.91 25.49 23.47
C GLY A 611 6.93 24.63 24.20
N GLN A 612 7.45 25.10 25.34
CA GLN A 612 8.40 24.36 26.18
C GLN A 612 7.77 23.13 26.84
N ASN A 613 6.52 23.21 27.29
CA ASN A 613 5.82 22.06 27.88
C ASN A 613 5.57 20.95 26.85
N LEU A 614 5.21 21.31 25.61
CA LEU A 614 5.03 20.35 24.52
C LEU A 614 6.35 19.67 24.13
N LEU A 615 7.46 20.42 24.10
CA LEU A 615 8.79 19.86 23.86
C LEU A 615 9.23 18.93 25.00
N CYS A 616 9.02 19.34 26.26
CA CYS A 616 9.32 18.52 27.44
C CYS A 616 8.51 17.22 27.45
N HIS A 617 7.23 17.27 27.04
CA HIS A 617 6.38 16.09 26.89
C HIS A 617 6.93 15.14 25.81
N LEU A 618 7.30 15.65 24.63
CA LEU A 618 7.89 14.82 23.56
C LEU A 618 9.21 14.16 23.99
N GLU A 619 10.00 14.81 24.83
CA GLU A 619 11.26 14.26 25.34
C GLU A 619 11.07 13.18 26.42
N LYS A 620 10.07 13.35 27.30
CA LYS A 620 9.89 12.52 28.50
C LYS A 620 8.72 11.51 28.41
N CYS A 621 7.93 11.51 27.33
CA CYS A 621 6.77 10.64 27.20
C CYS A 621 7.15 9.14 27.23
N ALA A 622 6.61 8.42 28.22
CA ALA A 622 6.86 6.98 28.44
C ALA A 622 5.87 6.05 27.71
N LYS A 623 4.82 6.60 27.08
CA LYS A 623 3.80 5.80 26.36
C LYS A 623 4.34 5.24 25.04
N PRO A 624 3.92 4.03 24.61
CA PRO A 624 4.29 3.47 23.31
C PRO A 624 4.02 4.41 22.12
N ARG A 625 4.77 4.27 21.04
CA ARG A 625 4.56 5.08 19.83
C ARG A 625 3.15 4.85 19.28
N GLY A 626 2.43 5.94 19.00
CA GLY A 626 1.07 5.88 18.48
C GLY A 626 -0.02 5.77 19.56
N THR A 627 0.33 5.67 20.85
CA THR A 627 -0.66 5.53 21.93
C THR A 627 -0.78 6.76 22.84
N CYS A 628 0.17 7.72 22.74
CA CYS A 628 0.01 9.02 23.38
C CYS A 628 -0.68 10.00 22.44
N ILE A 629 -1.87 10.47 22.83
CA ILE A 629 -2.67 11.39 22.02
C ILE A 629 -1.96 12.72 21.77
N ILE A 630 -1.24 13.25 22.76
CA ILE A 630 -0.43 14.48 22.63
C ILE A 630 0.69 14.26 21.60
N CYS A 631 1.42 13.14 21.67
CA CYS A 631 2.49 12.84 20.72
C CYS A 631 1.98 12.61 19.29
N VAL A 632 0.87 11.88 19.13
CA VAL A 632 0.25 11.62 17.82
C VAL A 632 -0.23 12.92 17.18
N ARG A 633 -0.82 13.82 17.98
CA ARG A 633 -1.38 15.09 17.50
C ARG A 633 -0.28 16.09 17.12
N ILE A 634 0.79 16.21 17.92
CA ILE A 634 1.97 17.00 17.54
C ILE A 634 2.61 16.45 16.26
N PHE A 635 2.71 15.12 16.13
CA PHE A 635 3.25 14.48 14.92
C PHE A 635 2.40 14.75 13.68
N SER A 636 1.07 14.68 13.79
CA SER A 636 0.13 14.98 12.71
C SER A 636 0.25 16.44 12.23
N ILE A 637 0.28 17.39 13.16
CA ILE A 637 0.44 18.83 12.88
C ILE A 637 1.78 19.10 12.18
N THR A 638 2.86 18.49 12.66
CA THR A 638 4.19 18.67 12.07
C THR A 638 4.35 17.98 10.70
N CYS A 639 3.69 16.83 10.48
CA CYS A 639 3.63 16.19 9.17
C CYS A 639 2.87 17.05 8.16
N SER A 640 1.71 17.61 8.53
CA SER A 640 0.95 18.53 7.67
C SER A 640 1.76 19.77 7.28
N HIS A 641 2.50 20.33 8.24
CA HIS A 641 3.43 21.43 7.98
C HIS A 641 4.57 21.01 7.04
N CYS A 642 5.18 19.84 7.26
CA CYS A 642 6.27 19.34 6.43
C CYS A 642 5.89 19.18 4.95
N SER A 643 4.67 18.70 4.67
CA SER A 643 4.16 18.49 3.30
C SER A 643 3.97 19.79 2.52
N SER A 644 3.80 20.92 3.21
CA SER A 644 3.49 22.22 2.62
C SER A 644 4.61 23.25 2.80
N CYS A 645 5.65 22.92 3.57
CA CYS A 645 6.76 23.81 3.89
C CYS A 645 7.80 23.75 2.76
N PRO A 646 8.09 24.85 2.04
CA PRO A 646 9.12 24.86 1.01
C PRO A 646 10.55 24.99 1.58
N ASP A 647 10.70 25.43 2.83
CA ASP A 647 12.01 25.74 3.43
C ASP A 647 12.77 24.49 3.91
N VAL A 648 13.91 24.20 3.29
CA VAL A 648 14.80 23.07 3.60
C VAL A 648 15.49 23.26 4.97
N LYS A 649 15.60 24.49 5.45
CA LYS A 649 16.15 24.85 6.77
C LYS A 649 15.05 25.38 7.71
N CYS A 650 13.83 24.86 7.63
CA CYS A 650 12.71 25.21 8.50
C CYS A 650 13.06 25.17 10.00
N GLU A 651 12.78 26.20 10.79
CA GLU A 651 13.16 26.28 12.22
C GLU A 651 12.57 25.17 13.11
N LEU A 652 11.47 24.54 12.69
CA LEU A 652 10.94 23.33 13.34
C LEU A 652 11.84 22.11 13.10
N GLN A 653 12.56 21.70 14.14
CA GLN A 653 13.44 20.52 14.13
C GLN A 653 12.73 19.24 13.65
N VAL A 654 11.44 19.05 13.98
CA VAL A 654 10.65 17.90 13.53
C VAL A 654 10.41 17.94 12.01
N CYS A 655 10.14 19.12 11.44
CA CYS A 655 10.01 19.32 9.98
C CYS A 655 11.33 19.02 9.26
N ARG A 656 12.46 19.56 9.76
CA ARG A 656 13.80 19.21 9.24
C ARG A 656 14.08 17.71 9.32
N ASN A 657 13.75 17.05 10.43
CA ASN A 657 14.00 15.62 10.62
C ASN A 657 13.16 14.75 9.69
N VAL A 658 11.90 15.10 9.44
CA VAL A 658 11.03 14.41 8.48
C VAL A 658 11.53 14.63 7.04
N LYS A 659 11.92 15.85 6.66
CA LYS A 659 12.53 16.14 5.34
C LYS A 659 13.87 15.42 5.14
N LEU A 660 14.73 15.39 6.16
CA LEU A 660 15.99 14.64 6.15
C LEU A 660 15.76 13.13 6.01
N PHE A 661 14.75 12.57 6.69
CA PHE A 661 14.33 11.17 6.56
C PHE A 661 13.81 10.85 5.15
N GLN A 662 13.01 11.74 4.55
CA GLN A 662 12.54 11.61 3.16
C GLN A 662 13.71 11.70 2.15
N GLN A 663 14.68 12.58 2.38
CA GLN A 663 15.88 12.71 1.54
C GLN A 663 16.83 11.52 1.65
N THR A 664 17.01 10.94 2.85
CA THR A 664 17.88 9.75 3.03
C THR A 664 17.29 8.49 2.41
N ASN A 665 15.96 8.35 2.35
CA ASN A 665 15.31 7.22 1.66
C ASN A 665 15.41 7.32 0.13
N LYS A 666 15.50 8.54 -0.43
CA LYS A 666 15.74 8.75 -1.88
C LYS A 666 17.11 8.19 -2.36
N PHE A 667 18.14 8.26 -1.51
CA PHE A 667 19.48 7.73 -1.82
C PHE A 667 19.62 6.20 -1.64
N LEU A 668 18.68 5.54 -0.94
CA LEU A 668 18.72 4.09 -0.72
C LEU A 668 18.02 3.31 -1.84
N THR A 669 17.06 3.92 -2.53
CA THR A 669 16.45 3.39 -3.75
C THR A 669 17.46 3.33 -4.92
N GLU A 670 18.39 4.27 -5.03
CA GLU A 670 19.39 4.30 -6.12
C GLU A 670 20.47 3.20 -6.04
N ARG A 671 20.70 2.60 -4.86
CA ARG A 671 21.76 1.57 -4.68
C ARG A 671 21.27 0.13 -4.70
N THR A 672 19.96 -0.11 -4.78
CA THR A 672 19.42 -1.48 -4.83
C THR A 672 19.23 -2.01 -6.27
N CYS A 673 19.26 -1.14 -7.29
CA CYS A 673 19.15 -1.54 -8.70
C CYS A 673 20.44 -2.02 -9.38
N THR A 674 21.62 -1.94 -8.74
CA THR A 674 22.90 -2.31 -9.39
C THR A 674 23.43 -3.71 -9.06
N LEU A 675 22.65 -4.58 -8.41
CA LEU A 675 23.06 -5.97 -8.14
C LEU A 675 21.90 -6.96 -8.37
N GLY A 676 21.52 -7.11 -9.64
CA GLY A 676 20.76 -8.25 -10.17
C GLY A 676 21.66 -9.14 -11.00
#